data_AF-A0A814K3E6-F1
#
_entry.id   AF-A0A814K3E6-F1
#
_cell.length_a   1.000
_cell.length_b   1.000
_cell.length_c   1.000
_cell.angle_alpha   90.00
_cell.angle_beta   90.00
_cell.angle_gamma   90.00
#
_symmetry.space_group_name_H-M   'P 1'
#
loop_
_entity.id
_entity.type
_entity.pdbx_description
1 polymer ?
#
loop_
_entity_poly.entity_id
_entity_poly.type
_entity_poly.pdbx_seq_one_letter_code
_entity_poly.pdbx_strand_id
1 'polypeptide(L)'
;MSFSRKDDKVILIDGGLGTTLYEYGLATLDDPLWSGKALVTELEQLAKAHRAFVQAKCDFISTATYQVSVENLMTHHHLSNEQAEEIIYNAVKIARNVIDEEKAKCYVAASIGPYGATLNDGSEFNGWYTDSMTIEQFKDWHRPRLAILARAEPDLIAFETIPSQKEAEALVELLKEFPNVKGWLSFNCQDSKRTAHGEPIEEAAASVCLKSPDQIIAVGVNCVHPDTVVPLIKQMNKIDRDFIAYPNAGVTWDAEKQVFNSQGQSIAPFIPSYIDAGLKYRQSTLPTFGHVSEFDYKRDAKYLSKILKQCITAHTLDLDAILHFLSSYTCEQRIILVRDLEFEYDYKLIDMVLERPESPMRSCTLAMLIEPVELYVRDFHDLLTYKQMKKIDYDISRKLVEILLPLNNEDIHKFKETYENLFESSVKDDIDIVQGVENLITNLLKQLLEGKRYEESGHSATVAKNIAKKLYDAGEGTPGIDYDTFIRIFTHDAFSQLSAIFDVYEDKYGRPIQDAIEHEFQEKIEIECFQDMVEYVRSPSSYHAKILRQALDKTPIDYVTLIRTIIGHEDKDLDEICLEYSKIYDETLDQTVRNHIDIQEIKRLFTLIITHGRDVPPTEYDPVGFDQFHTNVPTSPGAVSTSSSMGSANGMRRNRSQEAFDKICNVFKITRPH
;
A
#
# COMPACT_ATOMS: atom_id res chain seq x y z
N MET A 1 -23.36 18.63 -18.56
CA MET A 1 -22.67 17.46 -19.17
C MET A 1 -23.50 16.20 -18.97
N SER A 2 -23.57 15.31 -19.97
CA SER A 2 -24.20 13.98 -19.86
C SER A 2 -23.12 12.92 -19.58
N PHE A 3 -23.05 12.44 -18.34
CA PHE A 3 -22.27 11.25 -18.02
C PHE A 3 -23.09 10.06 -18.52
N SER A 4 -22.78 9.57 -19.72
CA SER A 4 -23.53 8.50 -20.38
C SER A 4 -23.48 7.22 -19.56
N ARG A 5 -24.62 6.55 -19.42
CA ARG A 5 -24.77 5.26 -18.74
C ARG A 5 -24.29 4.06 -19.59
N LYS A 6 -23.79 4.31 -20.80
CA LYS A 6 -23.55 3.28 -21.84
C LYS A 6 -22.10 2.84 -22.02
N ASP A 7 -21.14 3.44 -21.32
CA ASP A 7 -19.74 3.00 -21.36
C ASP A 7 -19.44 2.18 -20.09
N ASP A 8 -19.01 0.93 -20.24
CA ASP A 8 -18.55 0.02 -19.16
C ASP A 8 -17.23 0.49 -18.49
N LYS A 9 -16.88 1.78 -18.64
CA LYS A 9 -15.66 2.37 -18.10
C LYS A 9 -15.85 2.70 -16.62
N VAL A 10 -14.98 2.14 -15.77
CA VAL A 10 -14.81 2.57 -14.37
C VAL A 10 -14.15 3.95 -14.34
N ILE A 11 -14.72 4.86 -13.55
CA ILE A 11 -14.28 6.23 -13.35
C ILE A 11 -13.38 6.30 -12.11
N LEU A 12 -12.18 6.87 -12.26
CA LEU A 12 -11.20 7.03 -11.20
C LEU A 12 -11.30 8.40 -10.54
N ILE A 13 -11.37 8.40 -9.21
CA ILE A 13 -11.33 9.59 -8.35
C ILE A 13 -9.99 9.58 -7.62
N ASP A 14 -9.53 10.74 -7.19
CA ASP A 14 -8.28 10.89 -6.44
C ASP A 14 -8.21 10.04 -5.16
N GLY A 15 -6.98 9.85 -4.70
CA GLY A 15 -6.62 9.17 -3.46
C GLY A 15 -6.93 10.01 -2.22
N GLY A 16 -6.46 9.56 -1.05
CA GLY A 16 -6.59 10.34 0.18
C GLY A 16 -5.78 11.63 0.13
N LEU A 17 -6.40 12.76 -0.23
CA LEU A 17 -5.71 14.06 -0.36
C LEU A 17 -4.95 14.46 0.91
N GLY A 18 -5.53 14.20 2.09
CA GLY A 18 -4.86 14.49 3.37
C GLY A 18 -3.61 13.64 3.61
N THR A 19 -3.65 12.36 3.23
CA THR A 19 -2.51 11.45 3.28
C THR A 19 -1.42 11.89 2.32
N THR A 20 -1.78 12.23 1.07
CA THR A 20 -0.81 12.71 0.07
C THR A 20 -0.17 14.03 0.46
N LEU A 21 -0.92 14.95 1.09
CA LEU A 21 -0.35 16.19 1.64
C LEU A 21 0.63 15.88 2.78
N TYR A 22 0.31 14.92 3.65
CA TYR A 22 1.21 14.44 4.70
C TYR A 22 2.51 13.86 4.14
N GLU A 23 2.42 13.00 3.13
CA GLU A 23 3.58 12.44 2.40
C GLU A 23 4.46 13.54 1.74
N TYR A 24 3.86 14.67 1.38
CA TYR A 24 4.57 15.83 0.84
C TYR A 24 5.10 16.79 1.91
N GLY A 25 5.11 16.36 3.17
CA GLY A 25 5.73 17.06 4.29
C GLY A 25 4.80 18.06 4.97
N LEU A 26 3.50 18.08 4.63
CA LEU A 26 2.53 18.89 5.35
C LEU A 26 1.99 18.13 6.55
N ALA A 27 2.34 18.54 7.77
CA ALA A 27 1.58 18.14 8.94
C ALA A 27 0.14 18.66 8.76
N THR A 28 -0.76 17.77 8.33
CA THR A 28 -2.18 18.08 8.12
C THR A 28 -2.99 17.80 9.39
N LEU A 29 -2.57 16.83 10.20
CA LEU A 29 -3.26 16.37 11.42
C LEU A 29 -3.14 17.31 12.64
N ASP A 30 -2.31 18.36 12.57
CA ASP A 30 -2.09 19.33 13.66
C ASP A 30 -3.01 20.57 13.57
N ASP A 31 -3.85 20.66 12.53
CA ASP A 31 -4.69 21.83 12.26
C ASP A 31 -6.19 21.45 12.26
N PRO A 32 -7.08 22.25 12.88
CA PRO A 32 -8.53 22.05 12.87
C PRO A 32 -9.19 22.01 11.48
N LEU A 33 -8.50 22.42 10.41
CA LEU A 33 -8.98 22.33 9.03
C LEU A 33 -8.48 21.09 8.28
N TRP A 34 -7.62 20.28 8.91
CA TRP A 34 -6.95 19.13 8.32
C TRP A 34 -6.29 19.48 6.98
N SER A 35 -6.62 18.76 5.90
CA SER A 35 -6.18 19.07 4.53
C SER A 35 -6.49 20.51 4.08
N GLY A 36 -7.53 21.13 4.65
CA GLY A 36 -7.93 22.51 4.37
C GLY A 36 -6.89 23.55 4.79
N LYS A 37 -5.98 23.22 5.71
CA LYS A 37 -4.80 24.04 6.06
C LYS A 37 -3.98 24.43 4.83
N ALA A 38 -3.86 23.50 3.87
CA ALA A 38 -3.07 23.72 2.66
C ALA A 38 -3.61 24.88 1.81
N LEU A 39 -4.91 25.19 1.89
CA LEU A 39 -5.52 26.32 1.20
C LEU A 39 -5.12 27.69 1.80
N VAL A 40 -4.61 27.70 3.03
CA VAL A 40 -4.20 28.93 3.73
C VAL A 40 -2.69 29.12 3.65
N THR A 41 -1.92 28.07 3.92
CA THR A 41 -0.47 28.20 4.15
C THR A 41 0.40 27.53 3.09
N GLU A 42 -0.10 26.55 2.32
CA GLU A 42 0.73 25.65 1.51
C GLU A 42 0.13 25.36 0.12
N LEU A 43 -0.17 26.42 -0.63
CA LEU A 43 -0.83 26.34 -1.94
C LEU A 43 -0.02 25.54 -2.98
N GLU A 44 1.31 25.61 -2.93
CA GLU A 44 2.19 24.92 -3.86
C GLU A 44 2.16 23.40 -3.63
N GLN A 45 2.14 22.98 -2.37
CA GLN A 45 2.03 21.58 -1.97
C GLN A 45 0.66 21.01 -2.33
N LEU A 46 -0.41 21.80 -2.17
CA LEU A 46 -1.74 21.43 -2.65
C LEU A 46 -1.76 21.26 -4.17
N ALA A 47 -1.19 22.19 -4.93
CA ALA A 47 -1.07 22.07 -6.37
C ALA A 47 -0.23 20.85 -6.78
N LYS A 48 0.83 20.53 -6.02
CA LYS A 48 1.65 19.33 -6.22
C LYS A 48 0.85 18.05 -5.98
N ALA A 49 0.04 17.98 -4.92
CA ALA A 49 -0.85 16.84 -4.65
C ALA A 49 -1.88 16.65 -5.77
N HIS A 50 -2.54 17.73 -6.21
CA HIS A 50 -3.43 17.66 -7.38
C HIS A 50 -2.70 17.20 -8.64
N ARG A 51 -1.48 17.69 -8.88
CA ARG A 51 -0.69 17.32 -10.06
C ARG A 51 -0.36 15.83 -10.05
N ALA A 52 -0.05 15.26 -8.89
CA ALA A 52 0.16 13.82 -8.75
C ALA A 52 -1.08 13.02 -9.15
N PHE A 53 -2.28 13.42 -8.70
CA PHE A 53 -3.52 12.75 -9.09
C PHE A 53 -3.87 12.91 -10.58
N VAL A 54 -3.59 14.08 -11.16
CA VAL A 54 -3.77 14.34 -12.60
C VAL A 54 -2.81 13.50 -13.45
N GLN A 55 -1.54 13.40 -13.03
CA GLN A 55 -0.53 12.55 -13.68
C GLN A 55 -0.87 11.06 -13.51
N ALA A 56 -1.51 10.71 -12.40
CA ALA A 56 -2.11 9.41 -12.16
C ALA A 56 -3.40 9.13 -12.98
N LYS A 57 -3.77 10.01 -13.92
CA LYS A 57 -4.94 9.88 -14.81
C LYS A 57 -6.26 9.66 -14.06
N CYS A 58 -6.39 10.24 -12.88
CA CYS A 58 -7.69 10.29 -12.22
C CYS A 58 -8.66 11.07 -13.13
N ASP A 59 -9.87 10.54 -13.34
CA ASP A 59 -10.92 11.23 -14.08
C ASP A 59 -11.44 12.43 -13.27
N PHE A 60 -11.40 12.35 -11.94
CA PHE A 60 -11.74 13.43 -11.01
C PHE A 60 -10.64 13.67 -9.98
N ILE A 61 -10.45 14.93 -9.61
CA ILE A 61 -9.73 15.33 -8.39
C ILE A 61 -10.66 16.15 -7.49
N SER A 62 -10.57 15.92 -6.19
CA SER A 62 -11.32 16.61 -5.15
C SER A 62 -10.61 17.88 -4.69
N THR A 63 -11.36 18.90 -4.26
CA THR A 63 -10.79 20.09 -3.62
C THR A 63 -10.52 19.85 -2.13
N ALA A 64 -9.55 20.56 -1.55
CA ALA A 64 -9.26 20.53 -0.11
C ALA A 64 -10.30 21.27 0.76
N THR A 65 -11.59 21.20 0.43
CA THR A 65 -12.67 22.00 1.07
C THR A 65 -13.59 21.19 2.00
N TYR A 66 -13.27 19.92 2.22
CA TYR A 66 -14.02 18.97 3.05
C TYR A 66 -14.47 19.55 4.40
N GLN A 67 -13.53 20.08 5.20
CA GLN A 67 -13.76 20.68 6.52
C GLN A 67 -13.87 22.22 6.50
N VAL A 68 -13.72 22.84 5.33
CA VAL A 68 -13.57 24.29 5.25
C VAL A 68 -14.94 24.98 5.24
N SER A 69 -15.14 25.89 6.19
CA SER A 69 -16.27 26.84 6.25
C SER A 69 -15.74 28.26 6.46
N VAL A 70 -16.55 29.27 6.10
CA VAL A 70 -16.21 30.67 6.35
C VAL A 70 -15.97 30.90 7.84
N GLU A 71 -16.81 30.32 8.69
CA GLU A 71 -16.70 30.41 10.15
C GLU A 71 -15.40 29.79 10.69
N ASN A 72 -15.03 28.58 10.23
CA ASN A 72 -13.81 27.91 10.71
C ASN A 72 -12.54 28.62 10.25
N LEU A 73 -12.51 29.15 9.02
CA LEU A 73 -11.39 29.96 8.53
C LEU A 73 -11.23 31.27 9.33
N MET A 74 -12.34 31.94 9.66
CA MET A 74 -12.31 33.13 10.50
C MET A 74 -11.87 32.80 11.93
N THR A 75 -12.34 31.68 12.48
CA THR A 75 -12.10 31.31 13.88
C THR A 75 -10.69 30.79 14.11
N HIS A 76 -10.20 29.87 13.26
CA HIS A 76 -8.93 29.17 13.46
C HIS A 76 -7.74 29.85 12.78
N HIS A 77 -7.98 30.59 11.68
CA HIS A 77 -6.92 31.25 10.90
C HIS A 77 -7.04 32.80 10.90
N HIS A 78 -7.96 33.35 11.69
CA HIS A 78 -8.14 34.80 11.91
C HIS A 78 -8.33 35.63 10.63
N LEU A 79 -8.95 35.02 9.62
CA LEU A 79 -9.22 35.67 8.34
C LEU A 79 -10.47 36.56 8.43
N SER A 80 -10.53 37.58 7.56
CA SER A 80 -11.78 38.30 7.31
C SER A 80 -12.78 37.42 6.56
N ASN A 81 -14.06 37.80 6.60
CA ASN A 81 -15.11 37.09 5.87
C ASN A 81 -14.80 37.04 4.36
N GLU A 82 -14.37 38.16 3.79
CA GLU A 82 -14.00 38.25 2.37
C GLU A 82 -12.81 37.33 2.02
N GLN A 83 -11.78 37.29 2.86
CA GLN A 83 -10.63 36.38 2.67
C GLN A 83 -11.05 34.91 2.76
N ALA A 84 -11.91 34.56 3.71
CA ALA A 84 -12.38 33.20 3.88
C ALA A 84 -13.23 32.73 2.68
N GLU A 85 -14.12 33.59 2.16
CA GLU A 85 -14.85 33.31 0.92
C GLU A 85 -13.92 33.14 -0.29
N GLU A 86 -12.90 33.99 -0.40
CA GLU A 86 -11.92 33.95 -1.48
C GLU A 86 -11.11 32.65 -1.47
N ILE A 87 -10.70 32.16 -0.29
CA ILE A 87 -9.98 30.88 -0.16
C ILE A 87 -10.83 29.71 -0.63
N ILE A 88 -12.09 29.63 -0.18
CA ILE A 88 -13.02 28.56 -0.60
C ILE A 88 -13.25 28.62 -2.12
N TYR A 89 -13.44 29.82 -2.67
CA TYR A 89 -13.61 30.04 -4.11
C TYR A 89 -12.37 29.58 -4.91
N ASN A 90 -11.17 29.94 -4.43
CA ASN A 90 -9.92 29.66 -5.12
C ASN A 90 -9.53 28.18 -5.10
N ALA A 91 -10.03 27.38 -4.15
CA ALA A 91 -9.78 25.94 -4.10
C ALA A 91 -10.09 25.23 -5.44
N VAL A 92 -11.21 25.58 -6.07
CA VAL A 92 -11.59 25.04 -7.39
C VAL A 92 -10.65 25.54 -8.50
N LYS A 93 -10.20 26.80 -8.41
CA LYS A 93 -9.28 27.38 -9.40
C LYS A 93 -7.90 26.76 -9.33
N ILE A 94 -7.39 26.42 -8.15
CA ILE A 94 -6.11 25.73 -7.98
C ILE A 94 -6.15 24.37 -8.68
N ALA A 95 -7.16 23.55 -8.39
CA ALA A 95 -7.34 22.26 -9.03
C ALA A 95 -7.48 22.39 -10.57
N ARG A 96 -8.26 23.36 -11.05
CA ARG A 96 -8.44 23.62 -12.49
C ARG A 96 -7.13 24.05 -13.17
N ASN A 97 -6.37 24.95 -12.56
CA ASN A 97 -5.10 25.43 -13.10
C ASN A 97 -4.13 24.27 -13.30
N VAL A 98 -4.05 23.35 -12.34
CA VAL A 98 -3.21 22.14 -12.47
C VAL A 98 -3.67 21.27 -13.65
N ILE A 99 -4.98 21.06 -13.82
CA ILE A 99 -5.52 20.29 -14.96
C ILE A 99 -5.16 20.95 -16.29
N ASP A 100 -5.29 22.28 -16.37
CA ASP A 100 -4.99 23.07 -17.58
C ASP A 100 -3.49 23.07 -17.91
N GLU A 101 -2.63 23.20 -16.89
CA GLU A 101 -1.17 23.10 -17.02
C GLU A 101 -0.72 21.74 -17.55
N GLU A 102 -1.27 20.65 -16.99
CA GLU A 102 -0.99 19.27 -17.41
C GLU A 102 -1.71 18.88 -18.72
N LYS A 103 -2.60 19.75 -19.23
CA LYS A 103 -3.45 19.52 -20.41
C LYS A 103 -4.22 18.19 -20.32
N ALA A 104 -4.64 17.85 -19.11
CA ALA A 104 -5.24 16.56 -18.81
C ALA A 104 -6.76 16.55 -19.05
N LYS A 105 -7.30 15.37 -19.34
CA LYS A 105 -8.75 15.14 -19.32
C LYS A 105 -9.16 14.70 -17.92
N CYS A 106 -9.29 15.68 -17.03
CA CYS A 106 -9.66 15.49 -15.63
C CYS A 106 -10.70 16.53 -15.23
N TYR A 107 -11.55 16.21 -14.26
CA TYR A 107 -12.64 17.04 -13.77
C TYR A 107 -12.42 17.41 -12.29
N VAL A 108 -12.98 18.53 -11.85
CA VAL A 108 -12.89 19.00 -10.47
C VAL A 108 -14.19 18.69 -9.74
N ALA A 109 -14.08 17.89 -8.67
CA ALA A 109 -15.14 17.65 -7.70
C ALA A 109 -14.93 18.55 -6.48
N ALA A 110 -15.82 19.52 -6.23
CA ALA A 110 -15.69 20.35 -5.03
C ALA A 110 -16.20 19.59 -3.80
N SER A 111 -15.31 19.30 -2.86
CA SER A 111 -15.60 18.51 -1.66
C SER A 111 -16.38 19.31 -0.61
N ILE A 112 -17.43 18.70 -0.06
CA ILE A 112 -18.21 19.20 1.08
C ILE A 112 -18.44 18.05 2.06
N GLY A 113 -17.77 18.12 3.22
CA GLY A 113 -18.01 17.24 4.37
C GLY A 113 -19.20 17.66 5.23
N PRO A 114 -19.62 16.81 6.18
CA PRO A 114 -20.77 17.03 7.04
C PRO A 114 -20.56 18.17 8.05
N TYR A 115 -21.63 18.64 8.67
CA TYR A 115 -21.58 19.59 9.79
C TYR A 115 -20.61 19.14 10.89
N GLY A 116 -20.66 17.85 11.26
CA GLY A 116 -19.80 17.27 12.30
C GLY A 116 -18.30 17.39 12.02
N ALA A 117 -17.90 17.48 10.75
CA ALA A 117 -16.49 17.64 10.38
C ALA A 117 -15.91 18.96 10.90
N THR A 118 -16.75 19.97 11.10
CA THR A 118 -16.33 21.30 11.56
C THR A 118 -16.31 21.47 13.08
N LEU A 119 -16.87 20.50 13.82
CA LEU A 119 -16.90 20.49 15.28
C LEU A 119 -15.59 20.00 15.91
N ASN A 120 -14.76 19.30 15.13
CA ASN A 120 -13.48 18.72 15.56
C ASN A 120 -13.58 17.76 16.75
N ASP A 121 -14.75 17.14 16.94
CA ASP A 121 -15.05 16.18 18.01
C ASP A 121 -15.23 14.75 17.49
N GLY A 122 -14.97 14.52 16.19
CA GLY A 122 -15.14 13.23 15.52
C GLY A 122 -16.60 12.83 15.26
N SER A 123 -17.56 13.73 15.51
CA SER A 123 -18.99 13.44 15.30
C SER A 123 -19.36 13.19 13.83
N GLU A 124 -18.48 13.50 12.88
CA GLU A 124 -18.60 13.08 11.48
C GLU A 124 -18.62 11.55 11.29
N PHE A 125 -18.12 10.76 12.26
CA PHE A 125 -18.09 9.30 12.20
C PHE A 125 -19.16 8.61 13.07
N ASN A 126 -19.99 9.37 13.79
CA ASN A 126 -21.09 8.83 14.61
C ASN A 126 -22.45 9.53 14.38
N GLY A 127 -22.45 10.73 13.81
CA GLY A 127 -23.63 11.49 13.44
C GLY A 127 -24.48 12.01 14.59
N TRP A 128 -24.02 12.01 15.84
CA TRP A 128 -24.86 12.33 17.02
C TRP A 128 -25.49 13.73 17.01
N TYR A 129 -24.90 14.70 16.32
CA TYR A 129 -25.49 16.04 16.16
C TYR A 129 -26.81 16.01 15.37
N THR A 130 -27.06 14.95 14.58
CA THR A 130 -28.22 14.82 13.70
C THR A 130 -29.54 14.99 14.44
N ASP A 131 -29.66 14.48 15.67
CA ASP A 131 -30.89 14.56 16.45
C ASP A 131 -31.18 15.98 16.96
N SER A 132 -30.16 16.81 17.07
CA SER A 132 -30.27 18.19 17.56
C SER A 132 -30.57 19.21 16.46
N MET A 133 -30.53 18.81 15.19
CA MET A 133 -30.67 19.70 14.04
C MET A 133 -31.86 19.32 13.15
N THR A 134 -32.54 20.34 12.62
CA THR A 134 -33.57 20.19 11.59
C THR A 134 -32.96 20.24 10.19
N ILE A 135 -33.70 19.72 9.19
CA ILE A 135 -33.29 19.82 7.76
C ILE A 135 -32.98 21.27 7.38
N GLU A 136 -33.84 22.25 7.73
CA GLU A 136 -33.57 23.66 7.41
C GLU A 136 -32.32 24.21 8.09
N GLN A 137 -31.98 23.78 9.32
CA GLN A 137 -30.76 24.22 9.98
C GLN A 137 -29.51 23.67 9.25
N PHE A 138 -29.55 22.42 8.79
CA PHE A 138 -28.49 21.88 7.94
C PHE A 138 -28.37 22.65 6.61
N LYS A 139 -29.50 22.95 5.96
CA LYS A 139 -29.51 23.74 4.72
C LYS A 139 -28.90 25.13 4.95
N ASP A 140 -29.33 25.82 6.00
CA ASP A 140 -28.84 27.16 6.36
C ASP A 140 -27.34 27.17 6.61
N TRP A 141 -26.81 26.13 7.26
CA TRP A 141 -25.39 26.00 7.52
C TRP A 141 -24.57 25.65 6.28
N HIS A 142 -25.03 24.73 5.43
CA HIS A 142 -24.31 24.32 4.21
C HIS A 142 -24.41 25.35 3.07
N ARG A 143 -25.46 26.17 3.03
CA ARG A 143 -25.75 27.09 1.92
C ARG A 143 -24.60 28.04 1.56
N PRO A 144 -23.91 28.71 2.50
CA PRO A 144 -22.79 29.60 2.16
C PRO A 144 -21.66 28.85 1.44
N ARG A 145 -21.26 27.68 1.95
CA ARG A 145 -20.20 26.84 1.37
C ARG A 145 -20.57 26.40 -0.06
N LEU A 146 -21.78 25.87 -0.22
CA LEU A 146 -22.27 25.43 -1.52
C LEU A 146 -22.41 26.59 -2.51
N ALA A 147 -22.87 27.77 -2.07
CA ALA A 147 -23.00 28.94 -2.93
C ALA A 147 -21.65 29.43 -3.46
N ILE A 148 -20.62 29.48 -2.60
CA ILE A 148 -19.27 29.90 -3.00
C ILE A 148 -18.68 28.90 -3.99
N LEU A 149 -18.76 27.60 -3.69
CA LEU A 149 -18.25 26.54 -4.57
C LEU A 149 -19.01 26.49 -5.89
N ALA A 150 -20.34 26.61 -5.89
CA ALA A 150 -21.13 26.69 -7.12
C ALA A 150 -20.72 27.88 -8.00
N ARG A 151 -20.44 29.05 -7.39
CA ARG A 151 -19.92 30.24 -8.08
C ARG A 151 -18.53 30.02 -8.69
N ALA A 152 -17.72 29.13 -8.11
CA ALA A 152 -16.39 28.79 -8.61
C ALA A 152 -16.41 27.85 -9.83
N GLU A 153 -17.59 27.28 -10.14
CA GLU A 153 -17.88 26.42 -11.30
C GLU A 153 -17.04 25.11 -11.34
N PRO A 154 -17.11 24.26 -10.30
CA PRO A 154 -16.60 22.90 -10.38
C PRO A 154 -17.42 22.07 -11.36
N ASP A 155 -16.90 20.92 -11.79
CA ASP A 155 -17.65 20.00 -12.66
C ASP A 155 -18.79 19.31 -11.91
N LEU A 156 -18.60 19.07 -10.61
CA LEU A 156 -19.63 18.61 -9.68
C LEU A 156 -19.27 18.91 -8.22
N ILE A 157 -20.22 18.67 -7.31
CA ILE A 157 -20.03 18.67 -5.86
C ILE A 157 -19.91 17.25 -5.33
N ALA A 158 -18.89 16.99 -4.53
CA ALA A 158 -18.71 15.76 -3.79
C ALA A 158 -19.22 15.95 -2.35
N PHE A 159 -20.44 15.49 -2.07
CA PHE A 159 -20.89 15.36 -0.69
C PHE A 159 -20.33 14.07 -0.13
N GLU A 160 -19.45 14.15 0.86
CA GLU A 160 -18.70 12.99 1.33
C GLU A 160 -18.69 12.86 2.85
N THR A 161 -18.56 11.63 3.33
CA THR A 161 -18.56 11.24 4.74
C THR A 161 -19.86 11.65 5.46
N ILE A 162 -20.99 11.66 4.76
CA ILE A 162 -22.26 12.08 5.38
C ILE A 162 -22.75 10.98 6.34
N PRO A 163 -22.88 11.24 7.66
CA PRO A 163 -23.14 10.17 8.62
C PRO A 163 -24.62 9.82 8.78
N SER A 164 -25.55 10.64 8.30
CA SER A 164 -26.98 10.46 8.53
C SER A 164 -27.85 10.75 7.31
N GLN A 165 -29.00 10.07 7.25
CA GLN A 165 -30.00 10.31 6.20
C GLN A 165 -30.52 11.75 6.24
N LYS A 166 -30.78 12.30 7.43
CA LYS A 166 -31.38 13.64 7.59
C LYS A 166 -30.51 14.75 6.98
N GLU A 167 -29.19 14.69 7.20
CA GLU A 167 -28.27 15.65 6.60
C GLU A 167 -28.11 15.43 5.10
N ALA A 168 -28.07 14.18 4.64
CA ALA A 168 -28.03 13.86 3.22
C ALA A 168 -29.25 14.40 2.47
N GLU A 169 -30.45 14.29 3.06
CA GLU A 169 -31.68 14.88 2.52
C GLU A 169 -31.62 16.40 2.44
N ALA A 170 -31.09 17.05 3.49
CA ALA A 170 -30.88 18.49 3.51
C ALA A 170 -29.95 18.97 2.39
N LEU A 171 -28.83 18.27 2.17
CA LEU A 171 -27.86 18.58 1.12
C LEU A 171 -28.46 18.47 -0.28
N VAL A 172 -29.19 17.39 -0.58
CA VAL A 172 -29.80 17.22 -1.91
C VAL A 172 -31.02 18.11 -2.15
N GLU A 173 -31.72 18.53 -1.11
CA GLU A 173 -32.76 19.55 -1.21
C GLU A 173 -32.17 20.94 -1.43
N LEU A 174 -31.08 21.28 -0.72
CA LEU A 174 -30.33 22.51 -0.93
C LEU A 174 -29.72 22.59 -2.34
N LEU A 175 -29.21 21.48 -2.87
CA LEU A 175 -28.62 21.43 -4.21
C LEU A 175 -29.58 21.90 -5.32
N LYS A 176 -30.90 21.79 -5.10
CA LYS A 176 -31.94 22.27 -6.05
C LYS A 176 -31.97 23.79 -6.18
N GLU A 177 -31.46 24.53 -5.20
CA GLU A 177 -31.28 25.98 -5.29
C GLU A 177 -30.21 26.34 -6.35
N PHE A 178 -29.39 25.37 -6.77
CA PHE A 178 -28.30 25.50 -7.74
C PHE A 178 -28.51 24.57 -8.96
N PRO A 179 -29.47 24.85 -9.85
CA PRO A 179 -29.98 23.88 -10.84
C PRO A 179 -28.96 23.42 -11.89
N ASN A 180 -27.87 24.16 -12.08
CA ASN A 180 -26.80 23.78 -13.02
C ASN A 180 -25.72 22.89 -12.38
N VAL A 181 -25.78 22.71 -11.07
CA VAL A 181 -24.78 21.95 -10.31
C VAL A 181 -25.27 20.53 -10.14
N LYS A 182 -24.37 19.58 -10.40
CA LYS A 182 -24.55 18.15 -10.14
C LYS A 182 -23.67 17.73 -8.99
N GLY A 183 -23.93 16.56 -8.42
CA GLY A 183 -23.07 15.99 -7.40
C GLY A 183 -23.18 14.48 -7.28
N TRP A 184 -22.28 13.91 -6.48
CA TRP A 184 -22.47 12.59 -5.88
C TRP A 184 -22.62 12.75 -4.37
N LEU A 185 -23.15 11.71 -3.73
CA LEU A 185 -23.25 11.66 -2.28
C LEU A 185 -22.76 10.32 -1.76
N SER A 186 -21.83 10.35 -0.82
CA SER A 186 -21.36 9.15 -0.13
C SER A 186 -21.55 9.23 1.37
N PHE A 187 -22.01 8.12 1.94
CA PHE A 187 -22.26 7.96 3.36
C PHE A 187 -21.05 7.39 4.10
N ASN A 188 -20.89 7.80 5.35
CA ASN A 188 -20.13 7.02 6.33
C ASN A 188 -21.05 6.00 7.02
N CYS A 189 -20.52 4.82 7.34
CA CYS A 189 -21.29 3.69 7.86
C CYS A 189 -20.57 3.04 9.06
N GLN A 190 -21.32 2.71 10.11
CA GLN A 190 -20.80 2.01 11.29
C GLN A 190 -20.68 0.48 11.07
N ASP A 191 -21.40 -0.05 10.09
CA ASP A 191 -21.37 -1.47 9.71
C ASP A 191 -21.80 -1.67 8.26
N SER A 192 -21.86 -2.93 7.82
CA SER A 192 -22.23 -3.34 6.46
C SER A 192 -23.69 -3.09 6.04
N LYS A 193 -24.51 -2.42 6.87
CA LYS A 193 -25.94 -2.22 6.65
C LYS A 193 -26.46 -0.83 7.01
N ARG A 194 -25.79 -0.09 7.88
CA ARG A 194 -26.30 1.14 8.47
C ARG A 194 -25.33 2.30 8.31
N THR A 195 -25.88 3.50 8.13
CA THR A 195 -25.13 4.76 8.26
C THR A 195 -24.48 4.86 9.64
N ALA A 196 -23.53 5.78 9.80
CA ALA A 196 -22.88 6.05 11.08
C ALA A 196 -23.91 6.41 12.18
N HIS A 197 -24.92 7.21 11.84
CA HIS A 197 -26.01 7.57 12.75
C HIS A 197 -26.97 6.41 13.05
N GLY A 198 -27.18 5.50 12.09
CA GLY A 198 -27.87 4.22 12.30
C GLY A 198 -29.06 3.91 11.40
N GLU A 199 -29.36 4.74 10.41
CA GLU A 199 -30.39 4.43 9.42
C GLU A 199 -29.95 3.31 8.47
N PRO A 200 -30.88 2.47 7.95
CA PRO A 200 -30.56 1.51 6.90
C PRO A 200 -30.00 2.21 5.65
N ILE A 201 -28.85 1.76 5.15
CA ILE A 201 -28.18 2.41 4.01
C ILE A 201 -29.01 2.37 2.72
N GLU A 202 -29.79 1.30 2.51
CA GLU A 202 -30.71 1.16 1.36
C GLU A 202 -31.75 2.29 1.36
N GLU A 203 -32.33 2.60 2.52
CA GLU A 203 -33.36 3.64 2.67
C GLU A 203 -32.76 5.04 2.51
N ALA A 204 -31.61 5.29 3.15
CA ALA A 204 -30.91 6.57 3.07
C ALA A 204 -30.49 6.91 1.63
N ALA A 205 -29.84 5.97 0.94
CA ALA A 205 -29.41 6.14 -0.45
C ALA A 205 -30.60 6.28 -1.40
N ALA A 206 -31.68 5.50 -1.21
CA ALA A 206 -32.89 5.62 -2.02
C ALA A 206 -33.55 7.00 -1.85
N SER A 207 -33.63 7.52 -0.63
CA SER A 207 -34.20 8.85 -0.35
C SER A 207 -33.45 9.96 -1.09
N VAL A 208 -32.12 9.95 -1.04
CA VAL A 208 -31.23 10.88 -1.76
C VAL A 208 -31.52 10.88 -3.27
N CYS A 209 -31.57 9.68 -3.86
CA CYS A 209 -31.77 9.50 -5.30
C CYS A 209 -33.16 9.90 -5.77
N LEU A 210 -34.19 9.67 -4.94
CA LEU A 210 -35.57 10.06 -5.20
C LEU A 210 -35.78 11.57 -5.07
N LYS A 211 -35.14 12.21 -4.08
CA LYS A 211 -35.29 13.65 -3.86
C LYS A 211 -34.59 14.48 -4.93
N SER A 212 -33.45 14.05 -5.47
CA SER A 212 -32.71 14.82 -6.48
C SER A 212 -32.24 13.94 -7.65
N PRO A 213 -33.18 13.43 -8.47
CA PRO A 213 -32.88 12.41 -9.48
C PRO A 213 -32.02 12.90 -10.64
N ASP A 214 -32.09 14.20 -10.96
CA ASP A 214 -31.40 14.79 -12.12
C ASP A 214 -30.04 15.42 -11.76
N GLN A 215 -29.80 15.73 -10.48
CA GLN A 215 -28.56 16.36 -10.01
C GLN A 215 -27.61 15.36 -9.32
N ILE A 216 -28.12 14.29 -8.68
CA ILE A 216 -27.28 13.25 -8.10
C ILE A 216 -26.96 12.16 -9.12
N ILE A 217 -25.69 12.11 -9.52
CA ILE A 217 -25.21 11.20 -10.57
C ILE A 217 -24.74 9.85 -10.01
N ALA A 218 -24.29 9.83 -8.76
CA ALA A 218 -23.84 8.63 -8.07
C ALA A 218 -24.13 8.70 -6.57
N VAL A 219 -24.34 7.54 -5.95
CA VAL A 219 -24.50 7.40 -4.50
C VAL A 219 -23.65 6.25 -4.00
N GLY A 220 -23.13 6.34 -2.77
CA GLY A 220 -22.40 5.21 -2.20
C GLY A 220 -21.78 5.49 -0.86
N VAL A 221 -20.52 5.08 -0.65
CA VAL A 221 -19.89 5.07 0.68
C VAL A 221 -18.43 5.51 0.64
N ASN A 222 -17.97 6.19 1.67
CA ASN A 222 -16.56 6.57 1.81
C ASN A 222 -16.15 6.63 3.29
N CYS A 223 -14.83 6.60 3.53
CA CYS A 223 -14.27 6.54 4.88
C CYS A 223 -14.82 5.37 5.73
N VAL A 224 -15.18 4.27 5.08
CA VAL A 224 -15.59 3.01 5.69
C VAL A 224 -14.47 1.99 5.56
N HIS A 225 -14.52 0.91 6.35
CA HIS A 225 -13.58 -0.19 6.22
C HIS A 225 -13.70 -0.89 4.84
N PRO A 226 -12.60 -1.24 4.15
CA PRO A 226 -12.63 -1.84 2.81
C PRO A 226 -13.56 -3.06 2.67
N ASP A 227 -13.57 -3.96 3.67
CA ASP A 227 -14.45 -5.14 3.69
C ASP A 227 -15.95 -4.83 3.66
N THR A 228 -16.35 -3.64 4.10
CA THR A 228 -17.76 -3.27 4.21
C THR A 228 -18.34 -2.76 2.90
N VAL A 229 -17.50 -2.34 1.94
CA VAL A 229 -17.93 -1.72 0.68
C VAL A 229 -18.83 -2.66 -0.12
N VAL A 230 -18.41 -3.89 -0.43
CA VAL A 230 -19.23 -4.84 -1.20
C VAL A 230 -20.57 -5.14 -0.50
N PRO A 231 -20.59 -5.50 0.80
CA PRO A 231 -21.84 -5.65 1.54
C PRO A 231 -22.78 -4.43 1.45
N LEU A 232 -22.24 -3.20 1.56
CA LEU A 232 -23.00 -1.95 1.50
C LEU A 232 -23.55 -1.69 0.10
N ILE A 233 -22.73 -1.81 -0.95
CA ILE A 233 -23.18 -1.69 -2.35
C ILE A 233 -24.29 -2.71 -2.65
N LYS A 234 -24.17 -3.94 -2.13
CA LYS A 234 -25.21 -4.97 -2.28
C LYS A 234 -26.55 -4.59 -1.62
N GLN A 235 -26.55 -3.83 -0.52
CA GLN A 235 -27.81 -3.31 0.05
C GLN A 235 -28.48 -2.31 -0.91
N MET A 236 -27.69 -1.54 -1.65
CA MET A 236 -28.15 -0.46 -2.52
C MET A 236 -28.43 -0.90 -3.97
N ASN A 237 -28.16 -2.16 -4.34
CA ASN A 237 -28.15 -2.63 -5.74
C ASN A 237 -29.48 -2.49 -6.50
N LYS A 238 -30.61 -2.29 -5.82
CA LYS A 238 -31.92 -2.03 -6.43
C LYS A 238 -32.14 -0.58 -6.84
N ILE A 239 -31.27 0.33 -6.36
CA ILE A 239 -31.36 1.75 -6.68
C ILE A 239 -30.88 1.95 -8.11
N ASP A 240 -31.70 2.63 -8.92
CA ASP A 240 -31.38 2.91 -10.32
C ASP A 240 -30.36 4.07 -10.46
N ARG A 241 -29.16 3.93 -9.89
CA ARG A 241 -28.06 4.91 -9.93
C ARG A 241 -26.69 4.25 -10.06
N ASP A 242 -25.70 5.03 -10.47
CA ASP A 242 -24.31 4.60 -10.45
C ASP A 242 -23.79 4.60 -9.01
N PHE A 243 -22.88 3.69 -8.69
CA PHE A 243 -22.30 3.58 -7.35
C PHE A 243 -20.89 4.16 -7.27
N ILE A 244 -20.60 4.80 -6.14
CA ILE A 244 -19.31 5.41 -5.82
C ILE A 244 -18.75 4.87 -4.49
N ALA A 245 -17.46 4.55 -4.45
CA ALA A 245 -16.82 4.11 -3.22
C ALA A 245 -15.33 4.48 -3.15
N TYR A 246 -14.95 5.00 -1.99
CA TYR A 246 -13.58 5.39 -1.68
C TYR A 246 -13.35 5.17 -0.17
N PRO A 247 -13.14 3.89 0.23
CA PRO A 247 -13.00 3.51 1.63
C PRO A 247 -11.73 4.12 2.23
N ASN A 248 -11.63 4.12 3.57
CA ASN A 248 -10.34 4.39 4.20
C ASN A 248 -9.48 3.11 4.20
N ALA A 249 -8.25 3.19 4.71
CA ALA A 249 -7.37 2.03 4.83
C ALA A 249 -7.78 1.06 5.96
N GLY A 250 -9.04 1.00 6.36
CA GLY A 250 -9.48 0.20 7.52
C GLY A 250 -9.11 0.79 8.89
N VAL A 251 -8.67 2.04 8.90
CA VAL A 251 -8.32 2.78 10.11
C VAL A 251 -9.55 3.44 10.73
N THR A 252 -9.62 3.48 12.07
CA THR A 252 -10.67 4.22 12.79
C THR A 252 -10.08 5.46 13.45
N TRP A 253 -10.79 6.57 13.38
CA TRP A 253 -10.40 7.82 14.00
C TRP A 253 -10.66 7.80 15.52
N ASP A 254 -9.63 8.07 16.33
CA ASP A 254 -9.74 8.31 17.77
C ASP A 254 -9.82 9.82 18.01
N ALA A 255 -11.03 10.33 18.27
CA ALA A 255 -11.28 11.75 18.44
C ALA A 255 -10.66 12.35 19.72
N GLU A 256 -10.44 11.55 20.77
CA GLU A 256 -9.80 12.02 22.00
C GLU A 256 -8.31 12.25 21.80
N LYS A 257 -7.67 11.41 20.98
CA LYS A 257 -6.23 11.45 20.71
C LYS A 257 -5.86 12.14 19.40
N GLN A 258 -6.83 12.43 18.54
CA GLN A 258 -6.63 13.01 17.20
C GLN A 258 -5.68 12.16 16.33
N VAL A 259 -5.79 10.83 16.41
CA VAL A 259 -4.97 9.89 15.65
C VAL A 259 -5.80 8.74 15.10
N PHE A 260 -5.29 8.06 14.07
CA PHE A 260 -5.84 6.79 13.60
C PHE A 260 -5.34 5.62 14.46
N ASN A 261 -6.21 4.65 14.74
CA ASN A 261 -5.96 3.62 15.75
C ASN A 261 -5.29 2.33 15.23
N SER A 262 -5.03 2.19 13.92
CA SER A 262 -4.42 1.00 13.32
C SER A 262 -3.50 1.37 12.14
N GLN A 263 -2.60 0.45 11.77
CA GLN A 263 -1.93 0.51 10.47
C GLN A 263 -2.95 0.20 9.38
N GLY A 264 -3.02 1.07 8.37
CA GLY A 264 -3.96 0.91 7.28
C GLY A 264 -3.63 -0.28 6.38
N GLN A 265 -4.64 -0.91 5.79
CA GLN A 265 -4.52 -1.91 4.73
C GLN A 265 -4.68 -1.28 3.34
N SER A 266 -4.02 -1.87 2.35
CA SER A 266 -4.22 -1.51 0.94
C SER A 266 -5.67 -1.76 0.51
N ILE A 267 -6.24 -0.81 -0.23
CA ILE A 267 -7.59 -0.93 -0.83
C ILE A 267 -7.54 -1.78 -2.11
N ALA A 268 -6.36 -1.96 -2.71
CA ALA A 268 -6.21 -2.56 -4.02
C ALA A 268 -6.67 -4.01 -4.16
N PRO A 269 -6.45 -4.92 -3.18
CA PRO A 269 -6.99 -6.28 -3.22
C PRO A 269 -8.52 -6.33 -3.33
N PHE A 270 -9.21 -5.27 -2.89
CA PHE A 270 -10.66 -5.22 -2.89
C PHE A 270 -11.26 -4.71 -4.21
N ILE A 271 -10.48 -4.02 -5.05
CA ILE A 271 -10.98 -3.40 -6.29
C ILE A 271 -11.75 -4.38 -7.18
N PRO A 272 -11.25 -5.60 -7.49
CA PRO A 272 -11.97 -6.50 -8.39
C PRO A 272 -13.37 -6.82 -7.83
N SER A 273 -13.46 -7.08 -6.53
CA SER A 273 -14.72 -7.35 -5.85
C SER A 273 -15.69 -6.15 -5.86
N TYR A 274 -15.15 -4.93 -5.87
CA TYR A 274 -15.95 -3.71 -5.97
C TYR A 274 -16.54 -3.53 -7.36
N ILE A 275 -15.72 -3.71 -8.40
CA ILE A 275 -16.16 -3.63 -9.80
C ILE A 275 -17.21 -4.71 -10.08
N ASP A 276 -16.97 -5.95 -9.62
CA ASP A 276 -17.93 -7.06 -9.74
C ASP A 276 -19.24 -6.79 -8.99
N ALA A 277 -19.21 -5.99 -7.92
CA ALA A 277 -20.41 -5.55 -7.19
C ALA A 277 -21.17 -4.42 -7.91
N GLY A 278 -20.68 -3.93 -9.05
CA GLY A 278 -21.31 -2.87 -9.86
C GLY A 278 -20.78 -1.47 -9.56
N LEU A 279 -19.60 -1.34 -8.93
CA LEU A 279 -19.01 -0.04 -8.64
C LEU A 279 -18.53 0.65 -9.92
N LYS A 280 -19.00 1.87 -10.15
CA LYS A 280 -18.62 2.66 -11.33
C LYS A 280 -17.58 3.72 -11.02
N TYR A 281 -17.71 4.41 -9.89
CA TYR A 281 -16.76 5.44 -9.46
C TYR A 281 -15.95 4.90 -8.29
N ARG A 282 -14.62 4.92 -8.38
CA ARG A 282 -13.75 4.42 -7.32
C ARG A 282 -12.55 5.32 -7.08
N GLN A 283 -12.02 5.27 -5.87
CA GLN A 283 -10.74 5.88 -5.54
C GLN A 283 -9.56 5.16 -6.23
N SER A 284 -8.56 5.96 -6.58
CA SER A 284 -7.25 5.50 -7.02
C SER A 284 -6.48 4.86 -5.86
N THR A 285 -5.81 3.74 -6.10
CA THR A 285 -5.08 2.97 -5.08
C THR A 285 -3.63 3.39 -4.89
N LEU A 286 -3.32 4.64 -5.21
CA LEU A 286 -2.06 5.25 -4.83
C LEU A 286 -2.03 5.46 -3.30
N PRO A 287 -0.85 5.30 -2.67
CA PRO A 287 0.04 6.44 -2.51
C PRO A 287 1.20 6.38 -3.51
N THR A 288 1.87 7.52 -3.69
CA THR A 288 3.30 7.58 -4.07
C THR A 288 3.80 6.63 -5.17
N PHE A 289 3.40 6.80 -6.43
CA PHE A 289 4.23 6.30 -7.54
C PHE A 289 4.11 7.16 -8.80
N GLY A 290 5.26 7.45 -9.42
CA GLY A 290 5.36 7.78 -10.85
C GLY A 290 5.17 6.56 -11.75
N HIS A 291 4.27 5.64 -11.38
CA HIS A 291 4.00 4.40 -12.10
C HIS A 291 2.88 4.59 -13.12
N VAL A 292 2.86 3.72 -14.13
CA VAL A 292 1.97 3.82 -15.29
C VAL A 292 0.52 3.76 -14.82
N SER A 293 -0.14 4.91 -14.83
CA SER A 293 -1.54 5.10 -14.44
C SER A 293 -2.55 4.42 -15.36
N GLU A 294 -2.14 4.14 -16.61
CA GLU A 294 -2.84 3.24 -17.53
C GLU A 294 -2.26 1.83 -17.45
N PHE A 295 -2.49 1.13 -16.34
CA PHE A 295 -2.15 -0.29 -16.25
C PHE A 295 -3.09 -1.11 -17.13
N ASP A 296 -2.65 -1.37 -18.37
CA ASP A 296 -3.30 -2.33 -19.27
C ASP A 296 -2.43 -3.58 -19.27
N TYR A 297 -2.70 -4.46 -18.31
CA TYR A 297 -1.92 -5.68 -18.11
C TYR A 297 -1.78 -6.50 -19.39
N LYS A 298 -2.77 -6.48 -20.30
CA LYS A 298 -2.70 -7.21 -21.58
C LYS A 298 -1.75 -6.54 -22.56
N ARG A 299 -1.82 -5.21 -22.69
CA ARG A 299 -0.89 -4.44 -23.53
C ARG A 299 0.54 -4.60 -23.01
N ASP A 300 0.72 -4.50 -21.71
CA ASP A 300 2.01 -4.44 -21.06
C ASP A 300 2.64 -5.85 -20.96
N ALA A 301 1.85 -6.89 -20.69
CA ALA A 301 2.28 -8.28 -20.82
C ALA A 301 2.60 -8.64 -22.29
N LYS A 302 1.82 -8.15 -23.26
CA LYS A 302 2.15 -8.31 -24.69
C LYS A 302 3.45 -7.61 -25.08
N TYR A 303 3.76 -6.50 -24.44
CA TYR A 303 5.01 -5.79 -24.68
C TYR A 303 6.19 -6.57 -24.09
N LEU A 304 6.10 -6.95 -22.81
CA LEU A 304 7.11 -7.77 -22.16
C LEU A 304 7.29 -9.12 -22.88
N SER A 305 6.23 -9.73 -23.40
CA SER A 305 6.31 -10.97 -24.18
C SER A 305 7.09 -10.79 -25.49
N LYS A 306 7.08 -9.60 -26.11
CA LYS A 306 7.95 -9.31 -27.27
C LYS A 306 9.42 -9.24 -26.86
N ILE A 307 9.72 -8.61 -25.72
CA ILE A 307 11.08 -8.56 -25.16
C ILE A 307 11.56 -9.99 -24.90
N LEU A 308 10.78 -10.78 -24.15
CA LEU A 308 11.09 -12.17 -23.83
C LEU A 308 11.28 -13.03 -25.08
N LYS A 309 10.46 -12.83 -26.13
CA LYS A 309 10.62 -13.55 -27.40
C LYS A 309 11.95 -13.23 -28.10
N GLN A 310 12.41 -11.99 -28.05
CA GLN A 310 13.71 -11.59 -28.60
C GLN A 310 14.85 -12.23 -27.78
N CYS A 311 14.76 -12.17 -26.45
CA CYS A 311 15.68 -12.83 -25.52
C CYS A 311 15.81 -14.34 -25.82
N ILE A 312 14.68 -15.04 -25.95
CA ILE A 312 14.64 -16.47 -26.30
C ILE A 312 15.34 -16.74 -27.64
N THR A 313 15.08 -15.92 -28.65
CA THR A 313 15.69 -16.08 -29.99
C THR A 313 17.20 -15.85 -29.95
N ALA A 314 17.66 -14.94 -29.10
CA ALA A 314 19.06 -14.63 -28.89
C ALA A 314 19.78 -15.57 -27.90
N HIS A 315 19.07 -16.54 -27.31
CA HIS A 315 19.57 -17.40 -26.22
C HIS A 315 20.14 -16.61 -25.03
N THR A 316 19.55 -15.46 -24.72
CA THR A 316 19.94 -14.60 -23.59
C THR A 316 18.69 -14.21 -22.79
N LEU A 317 18.86 -13.71 -21.57
CA LEU A 317 17.78 -13.06 -20.80
C LEU A 317 18.33 -11.75 -20.26
N ASP A 318 17.77 -10.63 -20.71
CA ASP A 318 18.24 -9.31 -20.32
C ASP A 318 17.59 -8.90 -19.00
N LEU A 319 18.27 -9.22 -17.89
CA LEU A 319 17.77 -8.91 -16.55
C LEU A 319 17.69 -7.40 -16.29
N ASP A 320 18.54 -6.59 -16.93
CA ASP A 320 18.48 -5.13 -16.81
C ASP A 320 17.21 -4.59 -17.47
N ALA A 321 16.93 -4.99 -18.72
CA ALA A 321 15.71 -4.58 -19.41
C ALA A 321 14.44 -5.02 -18.66
N ILE A 322 14.45 -6.22 -18.07
CA ILE A 322 13.33 -6.72 -17.26
C ILE A 322 13.18 -5.90 -15.99
N LEU A 323 14.26 -5.68 -15.22
CA LEU A 323 14.20 -4.87 -14.02
C LEU A 323 13.75 -3.44 -14.29
N HIS A 324 14.28 -2.82 -15.35
CA HIS A 324 13.87 -1.49 -15.78
C HIS A 324 12.37 -1.43 -16.08
N PHE A 325 11.86 -2.40 -16.85
CA PHE A 325 10.43 -2.51 -17.12
C PHE A 325 9.61 -2.68 -15.83
N LEU A 326 9.99 -3.64 -14.98
CA LEU A 326 9.29 -3.94 -13.73
C LEU A 326 9.30 -2.78 -12.74
N SER A 327 10.37 -1.98 -12.72
CA SER A 327 10.53 -0.83 -11.83
C SER A 327 9.52 0.30 -12.06
N SER A 328 8.70 0.21 -13.12
CA SER A 328 7.61 1.16 -13.41
C SER A 328 6.23 0.70 -12.92
N TYR A 329 6.17 -0.41 -12.18
CA TYR A 329 4.94 -1.05 -11.72
C TYR A 329 5.01 -1.41 -10.23
N THR A 330 3.87 -1.29 -9.54
CA THR A 330 3.72 -1.74 -8.14
C THR A 330 3.87 -3.26 -8.01
N CYS A 331 4.13 -3.79 -6.81
CA CYS A 331 4.23 -5.24 -6.59
C CYS A 331 3.01 -5.99 -7.16
N GLU A 332 1.81 -5.49 -6.88
CA GLU A 332 0.56 -6.08 -7.37
C GLU A 332 0.46 -6.08 -8.90
N GLN A 333 0.81 -4.96 -9.55
CA GLN A 333 0.81 -4.87 -11.01
C GLN A 333 1.82 -5.86 -11.61
N ARG A 334 3.01 -6.00 -11.01
CA ARG A 334 4.02 -6.97 -11.44
C ARG A 334 3.51 -8.40 -11.32
N ILE A 335 2.84 -8.75 -10.22
CA ILE A 335 2.25 -10.10 -10.04
C ILE A 335 1.18 -10.38 -11.10
N ILE A 336 0.32 -9.41 -11.41
CA ILE A 336 -0.68 -9.56 -12.48
C ILE A 336 0.00 -9.77 -13.84
N LEU A 337 1.04 -8.99 -14.16
CA LEU A 337 1.80 -9.14 -15.40
C LEU A 337 2.46 -10.51 -15.52
N VAL A 338 3.08 -11.00 -14.44
CA VAL A 338 3.74 -12.32 -14.41
C VAL A 338 2.72 -13.44 -14.63
N ARG A 339 1.55 -13.37 -13.98
CA ARG A 339 0.47 -14.35 -14.16
C ARG A 339 -0.09 -14.33 -15.59
N ASP A 340 -0.29 -13.16 -16.19
CA ASP A 340 -0.79 -13.05 -17.57
C ASP A 340 0.24 -13.55 -18.60
N LEU A 341 1.54 -13.28 -18.38
CA LEU A 341 2.61 -13.82 -19.20
C LEU A 341 2.64 -15.35 -19.22
N GLU A 342 2.47 -15.97 -18.05
CA GLU A 342 2.40 -17.42 -17.94
C GLU A 342 1.12 -17.96 -18.61
N PHE A 343 -0.04 -17.37 -18.33
CA PHE A 343 -1.32 -17.86 -18.83
C PHE A 343 -1.51 -17.69 -20.34
N GLU A 344 -1.22 -16.50 -20.89
CA GLU A 344 -1.50 -16.17 -22.31
C GLU A 344 -0.34 -16.56 -23.24
N TYR A 345 0.91 -16.50 -22.75
CA TYR A 345 2.10 -16.68 -23.58
C TYR A 345 2.94 -17.91 -23.23
N ASP A 346 2.59 -18.66 -22.18
CA ASP A 346 3.34 -19.83 -21.69
C ASP A 346 4.79 -19.45 -21.29
N TYR A 347 4.98 -18.19 -20.87
CA TYR A 347 6.26 -17.69 -20.39
C TYR A 347 6.33 -17.77 -18.87
N LYS A 348 6.99 -18.82 -18.38
CA LYS A 348 7.32 -19.00 -16.95
C LYS A 348 8.50 -18.11 -16.56
N LEU A 349 8.25 -16.82 -16.45
CA LEU A 349 9.31 -15.81 -16.26
C LEU A 349 10.15 -16.07 -15.00
N ILE A 350 9.51 -16.53 -13.91
CA ILE A 350 10.19 -16.93 -12.67
C ILE A 350 11.19 -18.06 -12.95
N ASP A 351 10.77 -19.15 -13.61
CA ASP A 351 11.66 -20.27 -13.96
C ASP A 351 12.82 -19.80 -14.85
N MET A 352 12.53 -18.95 -15.84
CA MET A 352 13.54 -18.39 -16.75
C MET A 352 14.62 -17.58 -16.00
N VAL A 353 14.23 -16.82 -14.97
CA VAL A 353 15.16 -16.09 -14.09
C VAL A 353 15.91 -17.06 -13.17
N LEU A 354 15.22 -18.05 -12.59
CA LEU A 354 15.81 -19.03 -11.69
C LEU A 354 16.88 -19.90 -12.36
N GLU A 355 16.73 -20.20 -13.66
CA GLU A 355 17.71 -20.91 -14.49
C GLU A 355 19.01 -20.12 -14.74
N ARG A 356 19.06 -18.81 -14.42
CA ARG A 356 20.29 -18.03 -14.52
C ARG A 356 21.23 -18.34 -13.34
N PRO A 357 22.56 -18.19 -13.51
CA PRO A 357 23.49 -18.28 -12.39
C PRO A 357 23.13 -17.31 -11.26
N GLU A 358 23.33 -17.74 -10.02
CA GLU A 358 23.15 -16.90 -8.82
C GLU A 358 23.97 -15.62 -8.94
N SER A 359 23.30 -14.48 -8.81
CA SER A 359 23.89 -13.15 -8.84
C SER A 359 22.95 -12.15 -8.18
N PRO A 360 23.45 -11.01 -7.66
CA PRO A 360 22.60 -9.96 -7.11
C PRO A 360 21.52 -9.47 -8.09
N MET A 361 21.85 -9.40 -9.38
CA MET A 361 20.91 -9.04 -10.45
C MET A 361 19.78 -10.05 -10.60
N ARG A 362 20.10 -11.35 -10.61
CA ARG A 362 19.09 -12.42 -10.64
C ARG A 362 18.18 -12.32 -9.43
N SER A 363 18.74 -12.11 -8.23
CA SER A 363 17.96 -12.02 -6.99
C SER A 363 17.04 -10.79 -6.95
N CYS A 364 17.52 -9.62 -7.41
CA CYS A 364 16.67 -8.43 -7.53
C CYS A 364 15.53 -8.68 -8.53
N THR A 365 15.84 -9.28 -9.68
CA THR A 365 14.82 -9.57 -10.70
C THR A 365 13.77 -10.51 -10.16
N LEU A 366 14.19 -11.59 -9.47
CA LEU A 366 13.26 -12.52 -8.84
C LEU A 366 12.39 -11.83 -7.80
N ALA A 367 12.97 -11.00 -6.92
CA ALA A 367 12.23 -10.26 -5.89
C ALA A 367 11.15 -9.33 -6.49
N MET A 368 11.39 -8.75 -7.67
CA MET A 368 10.40 -7.94 -8.38
C MET A 368 9.28 -8.76 -9.04
N LEU A 369 9.43 -10.08 -9.16
CA LEU A 369 8.47 -10.96 -9.84
C LEU A 369 7.55 -11.73 -8.89
N ILE A 370 7.85 -11.73 -7.59
CA ILE A 370 7.18 -12.56 -6.58
C ILE A 370 6.63 -11.71 -5.44
N GLU A 371 5.71 -12.28 -4.67
CA GLU A 371 5.21 -11.65 -3.45
C GLU A 371 6.32 -11.59 -2.37
N PRO A 372 6.32 -10.57 -1.48
CA PRO A 372 7.33 -10.46 -0.43
C PRO A 372 7.46 -11.70 0.47
N VAL A 373 6.34 -12.38 0.76
CA VAL A 373 6.36 -13.63 1.55
C VAL A 373 7.15 -14.73 0.84
N GLU A 374 7.03 -14.85 -0.49
CA GLU A 374 7.82 -15.82 -1.25
C GLU A 374 9.32 -15.48 -1.23
N LEU A 375 9.67 -14.19 -1.29
CA LEU A 375 11.05 -13.74 -1.15
C LEU A 375 11.62 -14.18 0.22
N TYR A 376 10.88 -13.97 1.31
CA TYR A 376 11.29 -14.39 2.65
C TYR A 376 11.45 -15.91 2.77
N VAL A 377 10.52 -16.67 2.21
CA VAL A 377 10.54 -18.14 2.18
C VAL A 377 11.80 -18.66 1.46
N ARG A 378 12.11 -18.10 0.29
CA ARG A 378 13.29 -18.50 -0.49
C ARG A 378 14.59 -18.20 0.23
N ASP A 379 14.71 -17.02 0.81
CA ASP A 379 15.87 -16.60 1.59
C ASP A 379 16.10 -17.51 2.81
N PHE A 380 15.02 -17.81 3.54
CA PHE A 380 15.06 -18.72 4.68
C PHE A 380 15.50 -20.14 4.26
N HIS A 381 14.93 -20.68 3.20
CA HIS A 381 15.29 -21.99 2.65
C HIS A 381 16.74 -22.02 2.14
N ASP A 382 17.21 -20.97 1.47
CA ASP A 382 18.57 -20.88 0.94
C ASP A 382 19.60 -20.89 2.07
N LEU A 383 19.34 -20.16 3.17
CA LEU A 383 20.17 -20.21 4.39
C LEU A 383 20.27 -21.64 4.96
N LEU A 384 19.14 -22.32 5.12
CA LEU A 384 19.10 -23.70 5.60
C LEU A 384 19.87 -24.64 4.65
N THR A 385 19.62 -24.53 3.35
CA THR A 385 20.26 -25.35 2.31
C THR A 385 21.76 -25.14 2.28
N TYR A 386 22.24 -23.89 2.27
CA TYR A 386 23.66 -23.58 2.26
C TYR A 386 24.37 -24.11 3.51
N LYS A 387 23.72 -24.04 4.68
CA LYS A 387 24.24 -24.62 5.92
C LYS A 387 24.28 -26.14 5.85
N GLN A 388 23.21 -26.80 5.39
CA GLN A 388 23.12 -28.25 5.24
C GLN A 388 24.20 -28.79 4.28
N MET A 389 24.40 -28.10 3.17
CA MET A 389 25.42 -28.41 2.16
C MET A 389 26.84 -28.01 2.59
N LYS A 390 27.00 -27.43 3.79
CA LYS A 390 28.28 -26.91 4.32
C LYS A 390 28.97 -25.92 3.38
N LYS A 391 28.18 -25.15 2.61
CA LYS A 391 28.66 -24.03 1.79
C LYS A 391 29.00 -22.81 2.65
N ILE A 392 28.39 -22.72 3.83
CA ILE A 392 28.65 -21.72 4.85
C ILE A 392 28.92 -22.41 6.19
N ASP A 393 29.83 -21.85 6.99
CA ASP A 393 30.22 -22.37 8.30
C ASP A 393 29.68 -21.51 9.46
N TYR A 394 29.38 -20.24 9.22
CA TYR A 394 28.79 -19.33 10.21
C TYR A 394 27.38 -19.74 10.66
N ASP A 395 26.97 -19.23 11.82
CA ASP A 395 25.65 -19.48 12.41
C ASP A 395 24.56 -18.66 11.70
N ILE A 396 23.51 -19.33 11.19
CA ILE A 396 22.42 -18.71 10.46
C ILE A 396 21.24 -18.30 11.36
N SER A 397 21.25 -18.70 12.63
CA SER A 397 20.13 -18.57 13.58
C SER A 397 19.58 -17.15 13.67
N ARG A 398 20.46 -16.17 13.83
CA ARG A 398 20.09 -14.76 13.90
C ARG A 398 19.39 -14.27 12.63
N LYS A 399 19.85 -14.69 11.46
CA LYS A 399 19.22 -14.36 10.18
C LYS A 399 17.85 -15.04 10.00
N LEU A 400 17.69 -16.26 10.49
CA LEU A 400 16.37 -16.94 10.50
C LEU A 400 15.38 -16.21 11.40
N VAL A 401 15.82 -15.74 12.59
CA VAL A 401 15.00 -14.90 13.47
C VAL A 401 14.67 -13.56 12.81
N GLU A 402 15.66 -12.89 12.20
CA GLU A 402 15.47 -11.63 11.46
C GLU A 402 14.39 -11.72 10.37
N ILE A 403 14.30 -12.87 9.68
CA ILE A 403 13.30 -13.11 8.62
C ILE A 403 11.89 -13.32 9.21
N LEU A 404 11.77 -14.08 10.30
CA LEU A 404 10.47 -14.46 10.87
C LEU A 404 9.88 -13.42 11.83
N LEU A 405 10.74 -12.66 12.51
CA LEU A 405 10.35 -11.68 13.53
C LEU A 405 9.32 -10.64 13.06
N PRO A 406 9.44 -10.02 11.86
CA PRO A 406 8.49 -9.01 11.42
C PRO A 406 7.16 -9.58 10.87
N LEU A 407 7.04 -10.90 10.72
CA LEU A 407 5.85 -11.50 10.09
C LEU A 407 4.69 -11.57 11.08
N ASN A 408 3.54 -11.07 10.64
CA ASN A 408 2.28 -11.20 11.37
C ASN A 408 1.72 -12.64 11.23
N ASN A 409 0.63 -12.96 11.93
CA ASN A 409 0.07 -14.31 11.95
C ASN A 409 -0.37 -14.79 10.54
N GLU A 410 -0.97 -13.90 9.74
CA GLU A 410 -1.39 -14.20 8.37
C GLU A 410 -0.16 -14.48 7.48
N ASP A 411 0.87 -13.65 7.56
CA ASP A 411 2.12 -13.80 6.82
C ASP A 411 2.85 -15.09 7.25
N ILE A 412 2.84 -15.47 8.53
CA ILE A 412 3.39 -16.76 8.99
C ILE A 412 2.60 -17.94 8.40
N HIS A 413 1.28 -17.85 8.29
CA HIS A 413 0.48 -18.89 7.64
C HIS A 413 0.83 -19.02 6.16
N LYS A 414 0.87 -17.90 5.42
CA LYS A 414 1.30 -17.87 4.02
C LYS A 414 2.73 -18.37 3.85
N PHE A 415 3.65 -17.96 4.72
CA PHE A 415 5.05 -18.39 4.69
C PHE A 415 5.17 -19.91 4.71
N LYS A 416 4.46 -20.59 5.62
CA LYS A 416 4.46 -22.06 5.71
C LYS A 416 3.88 -22.71 4.46
N GLU A 417 2.74 -22.23 3.99
CA GLU A 417 2.09 -22.76 2.79
C GLU A 417 2.98 -22.58 1.54
N THR A 418 3.54 -21.40 1.35
CA THR A 418 4.45 -21.10 0.23
C THR A 418 5.72 -21.93 0.31
N TYR A 419 6.28 -22.15 1.50
CA TYR A 419 7.47 -23.00 1.68
C TYR A 419 7.18 -24.45 1.27
N GLU A 420 6.08 -25.04 1.77
CA GLU A 420 5.68 -26.40 1.43
C GLU A 420 5.40 -26.56 -0.07
N ASN A 421 4.75 -25.57 -0.68
CA ASN A 421 4.44 -25.57 -2.12
C ASN A 421 5.70 -25.48 -2.99
N LEU A 422 6.71 -24.73 -2.56
CA LEU A 422 7.94 -24.52 -3.35
C LEU A 422 8.96 -25.65 -3.19
N PHE A 423 9.08 -26.21 -2.00
CA PHE A 423 10.20 -27.11 -1.64
C PHE A 423 9.77 -28.55 -1.33
N GLU A 424 8.46 -28.81 -1.31
CA GLU A 424 7.89 -30.14 -1.00
C GLU A 424 8.34 -30.68 0.39
N SER A 425 8.72 -29.77 1.30
CA SER A 425 9.17 -30.05 2.66
C SER A 425 8.52 -29.10 3.68
N SER A 426 8.47 -29.52 4.94
CA SER A 426 8.00 -28.70 6.06
C SER A 426 9.13 -27.80 6.57
N VAL A 427 8.83 -26.52 6.79
CA VAL A 427 9.78 -25.56 7.39
C VAL A 427 10.36 -26.10 8.71
N LYS A 428 9.52 -26.72 9.53
CA LYS A 428 9.93 -27.25 10.84
C LYS A 428 10.88 -28.43 10.71
N ASP A 429 10.63 -29.29 9.72
CA ASP A 429 11.44 -30.49 9.50
C ASP A 429 12.83 -30.09 8.98
N ASP A 430 12.90 -29.11 8.08
CA ASP A 430 14.17 -28.60 7.56
C ASP A 430 14.98 -27.86 8.63
N ILE A 431 14.33 -27.10 9.52
CA ILE A 431 15.00 -26.53 10.71
C ILE A 431 15.64 -27.65 11.54
N ASP A 432 14.90 -28.73 11.84
CA ASP A 432 15.40 -29.83 12.65
C ASP A 432 16.56 -30.58 11.98
N ILE A 433 16.50 -30.76 10.65
CA ILE A 433 17.56 -31.38 9.86
C ILE A 433 18.85 -30.55 9.90
N VAL A 434 18.74 -29.22 9.81
CA VAL A 434 19.90 -28.34 9.64
C VAL A 434 20.50 -27.88 10.96
N GLN A 435 19.66 -27.51 11.93
CA GLN A 435 20.08 -26.98 13.23
C GLN A 435 20.32 -28.08 14.27
N GLY A 436 19.84 -29.30 14.02
CA GLY A 436 20.02 -30.44 14.92
C GLY A 436 19.09 -30.42 16.14
N VAL A 437 19.53 -31.03 17.24
CA VAL A 437 18.75 -31.28 18.48
C VAL A 437 18.00 -30.03 18.97
N GLU A 438 16.80 -30.23 19.53
CA GLU A 438 16.03 -29.20 20.24
C GLU A 438 16.93 -28.37 21.17
N ASN A 439 17.09 -27.10 20.84
CA ASN A 439 17.85 -26.09 21.56
C ASN A 439 17.01 -24.81 21.63
N LEU A 440 17.52 -23.79 22.33
CA LEU A 440 16.77 -22.55 22.55
C LEU A 440 16.27 -21.93 21.24
N ILE A 441 17.16 -21.82 20.26
CA ILE A 441 16.87 -21.18 18.98
C ILE A 441 15.89 -22.00 18.15
N THR A 442 16.05 -23.33 18.07
CA THR A 442 15.11 -24.16 17.31
C THR A 442 13.71 -24.09 17.93
N ASN A 443 13.60 -24.01 19.26
CA ASN A 443 12.35 -23.75 19.95
C ASN A 443 11.79 -22.35 19.66
N LEU A 444 12.61 -21.30 19.71
CA LEU A 444 12.20 -19.93 19.36
C LEU A 444 11.64 -19.85 17.93
N LEU A 445 12.36 -20.39 16.94
CA LEU A 445 11.94 -20.41 15.54
C LEU A 445 10.62 -21.17 15.38
N LYS A 446 10.49 -22.35 16.01
CA LYS A 446 9.25 -23.13 15.99
C LYS A 446 8.08 -22.39 16.62
N GLN A 447 8.31 -21.61 17.67
CA GLN A 447 7.30 -20.78 18.34
C GLN A 447 6.88 -19.58 17.49
N LEU A 448 7.82 -18.89 16.82
CA LEU A 448 7.49 -17.85 15.84
C LEU A 448 6.63 -18.41 14.70
N LEU A 449 6.98 -19.60 14.18
CA LEU A 449 6.22 -20.29 13.13
C LEU A 449 4.83 -20.79 13.56
N GLU A 450 4.48 -20.73 14.85
CA GLU A 450 3.10 -21.01 15.26
C GLU A 450 2.13 -19.94 14.76
N GLY A 451 2.58 -18.68 14.58
CA GLY A 451 1.72 -17.58 14.12
C GLY A 451 0.58 -17.30 15.10
N LYS A 452 0.91 -17.17 16.39
CA LYS A 452 -0.05 -16.95 17.49
C LYS A 452 0.25 -15.70 18.31
N ARG A 453 0.93 -14.72 17.72
CA ARG A 453 1.18 -13.44 18.38
C ARG A 453 -0.14 -12.70 18.55
N TYR A 454 -0.35 -12.06 19.69
CA TYR A 454 -1.47 -11.13 19.87
C TYR A 454 -1.21 -9.85 19.06
N GLU A 455 -2.17 -9.42 18.25
CA GLU A 455 -1.97 -8.31 17.28
C GLU A 455 -2.74 -7.03 17.60
N GLU A 456 -3.56 -7.02 18.66
CA GLU A 456 -4.35 -5.83 18.99
C GLU A 456 -3.48 -4.66 19.44
N SER A 457 -3.81 -3.46 18.94
CA SER A 457 -3.14 -2.21 19.27
C SER A 457 -3.54 -1.72 20.67
N GLY A 458 -2.68 -1.98 21.66
CA GLY A 458 -2.84 -1.45 23.01
C GLY A 458 -1.98 -2.20 24.03
N HIS A 459 -1.80 -1.62 25.22
CA HIS A 459 -1.13 -2.29 26.33
C HIS A 459 -1.91 -2.12 27.62
N SER A 460 -1.79 -3.09 28.52
CA SER A 460 -2.32 -3.05 29.87
C SER A 460 -1.18 -2.94 30.86
N ALA A 461 -1.11 -1.83 31.59
CA ALA A 461 -0.11 -1.61 32.63
C ALA A 461 -0.17 -2.69 33.73
N THR A 462 -1.35 -3.21 34.04
CA THR A 462 -1.53 -4.30 35.02
C THR A 462 -0.96 -5.61 34.50
N VAL A 463 -1.24 -5.94 33.23
CA VAL A 463 -0.66 -7.13 32.58
C VAL A 463 0.86 -6.98 32.48
N ALA A 464 1.35 -5.80 32.09
CA ALA A 464 2.77 -5.49 32.00
C ALA A 464 3.49 -5.74 33.33
N LYS A 465 2.96 -5.24 34.45
CA LYS A 465 3.50 -5.50 35.80
C LYS A 465 3.58 -6.98 36.16
N ASN A 466 2.55 -7.74 35.79
CA ASN A 466 2.51 -9.17 36.08
C ASN A 466 3.51 -9.95 35.21
N ILE A 467 3.62 -9.61 33.92
CA ILE A 467 4.53 -10.29 33.00
C ILE A 467 5.98 -9.88 33.24
N ALA A 468 6.27 -8.60 33.52
CA ALA A 468 7.60 -8.15 33.94
C ALA A 468 8.09 -8.89 35.18
N LYS A 469 7.20 -9.15 36.16
CA LYS A 469 7.54 -10.00 37.30
C LYS A 469 7.86 -11.43 36.87
N LYS A 470 7.11 -12.01 35.93
CA LYS A 470 7.39 -13.36 35.41
C LYS A 470 8.74 -13.43 34.69
N LEU A 471 9.10 -12.43 33.89
CA LEU A 471 10.43 -12.34 33.25
C LEU A 471 11.54 -12.27 34.30
N TYR A 472 11.36 -11.46 35.34
CA TYR A 472 12.35 -11.37 36.42
C TYR A 472 12.51 -12.70 37.15
N ASP A 473 11.39 -13.32 37.54
CA ASP A 473 11.41 -14.61 38.25
C ASP A 473 11.98 -15.74 37.35
N ALA A 474 11.86 -15.63 36.02
CA ALA A 474 12.40 -16.57 35.03
C ALA A 474 13.87 -16.34 34.67
N GLY A 475 14.47 -15.23 35.08
CA GLY A 475 15.89 -14.93 34.89
C GLY A 475 16.51 -14.54 36.23
N GLU A 476 16.98 -13.30 36.33
CA GLU A 476 17.77 -12.78 37.47
C GLU A 476 17.17 -12.98 38.88
N GLY A 477 15.85 -13.17 38.98
CA GLY A 477 15.15 -13.40 40.24
C GLY A 477 15.32 -14.79 40.84
N THR A 478 15.77 -15.77 40.05
CA THR A 478 15.94 -17.17 40.45
C THR A 478 17.31 -17.69 39.96
N PRO A 479 18.00 -18.57 40.69
CA PRO A 479 19.21 -19.20 40.16
C PRO A 479 18.91 -20.05 38.92
N GLY A 480 19.47 -19.66 37.77
CA GLY A 480 19.27 -20.31 36.48
C GLY A 480 18.13 -19.69 35.67
N ILE A 481 18.11 -19.96 34.38
CA ILE A 481 17.20 -19.32 33.42
C ILE A 481 16.09 -20.26 32.93
N ASP A 482 14.85 -19.76 32.96
CA ASP A 482 13.66 -20.38 32.37
C ASP A 482 13.43 -19.81 30.96
N TYR A 483 14.14 -20.41 30.02
CA TYR A 483 14.08 -20.10 28.60
C TYR A 483 12.67 -20.21 27.99
N ASP A 484 11.84 -21.16 28.42
CA ASP A 484 10.50 -21.36 27.88
C ASP A 484 9.59 -20.17 28.20
N THR A 485 9.74 -19.59 29.40
CA THR A 485 9.02 -18.37 29.76
C THR A 485 9.45 -17.19 28.89
N PHE A 486 10.75 -17.02 28.63
CA PHE A 486 11.24 -15.98 27.71
C PHE A 486 10.68 -16.16 26.30
N ILE A 487 10.83 -17.35 25.71
CA ILE A 487 10.31 -17.64 24.36
C ILE A 487 8.81 -17.36 24.30
N ARG A 488 8.02 -17.88 25.24
CA ARG A 488 6.56 -17.74 25.22
C ARG A 488 6.14 -16.27 25.28
N ILE A 489 6.75 -15.47 26.16
CA ILE A 489 6.43 -14.04 26.27
C ILE A 489 6.80 -13.30 24.98
N PHE A 490 8.04 -13.47 24.51
CA PHE A 490 8.56 -12.74 23.34
C PHE A 490 7.85 -13.10 22.02
N THR A 491 7.26 -14.29 21.92
CA THR A 491 6.56 -14.78 20.70
C THR A 491 5.05 -14.56 20.71
N HIS A 492 4.40 -14.48 21.88
CA HIS A 492 2.93 -14.44 21.97
C HIS A 492 2.37 -13.05 22.30
N ASP A 493 3.08 -12.21 23.06
CA ASP A 493 2.55 -10.89 23.42
C ASP A 493 2.64 -9.91 22.23
N ALA A 494 1.70 -8.96 22.14
CA ALA A 494 1.76 -7.87 21.16
C ALA A 494 3.02 -7.03 21.37
N PHE A 495 3.60 -6.47 20.30
CA PHE A 495 4.78 -5.63 20.40
C PHE A 495 4.57 -4.41 21.31
N SER A 496 3.40 -3.78 21.24
CA SER A 496 3.02 -2.68 22.13
C SER A 496 2.98 -3.09 23.61
N GLN A 497 2.49 -4.30 23.90
CA GLN A 497 2.46 -4.87 25.25
C GLN A 497 3.88 -5.25 25.71
N LEU A 498 4.71 -5.82 24.85
CA LEU A 498 6.12 -6.15 25.14
C LEU A 498 6.93 -4.90 25.47
N SER A 499 6.75 -3.81 24.71
CA SER A 499 7.42 -2.54 24.99
C SER A 499 7.07 -2.03 26.40
N ALA A 500 5.78 -2.05 26.76
CA ALA A 500 5.33 -1.69 28.11
C ALA A 500 5.84 -2.65 29.20
N ILE A 501 5.99 -3.94 28.90
CA ILE A 501 6.60 -4.91 29.82
C ILE A 501 8.05 -4.54 30.10
N PHE A 502 8.81 -4.16 29.06
CA PHE A 502 10.22 -3.78 29.20
C PHE A 502 10.39 -2.49 30.03
N ASP A 503 9.52 -1.50 29.83
CA ASP A 503 9.51 -0.27 30.66
C ASP A 503 9.27 -0.62 32.14
N VAL A 504 8.26 -1.44 32.41
CA VAL A 504 7.93 -1.83 33.79
C VAL A 504 9.02 -2.72 34.41
N TYR A 505 9.70 -3.53 33.60
CA TYR A 505 10.84 -4.32 34.05
C TYR A 505 11.98 -3.40 34.51
N GLU A 506 12.36 -2.43 33.68
CA GLU A 506 13.43 -1.48 33.99
C GLU A 506 13.10 -0.62 35.21
N ASP A 507 11.90 -0.05 35.28
CA ASP A 507 11.44 0.76 36.41
C ASP A 507 11.51 0.00 37.75
N LYS A 508 11.22 -1.30 37.73
CA LYS A 508 11.06 -2.10 38.95
C LYS A 508 12.35 -2.78 39.39
N TYR A 509 13.19 -3.19 38.45
CA TYR A 509 14.39 -4.00 38.71
C TYR A 509 15.69 -3.22 38.47
N GLY A 510 15.59 -1.97 37.99
CA GLY A 510 16.68 -1.01 37.95
C GLY A 510 17.69 -1.24 36.83
N ARG A 511 17.36 -2.09 35.86
CA ARG A 511 18.15 -2.34 34.65
C ARG A 511 17.24 -2.74 33.48
N PRO A 512 17.61 -2.41 32.23
CA PRO A 512 16.83 -2.81 31.06
C PRO A 512 16.83 -4.34 30.87
N ILE A 513 15.81 -4.86 30.19
CA ILE A 513 15.69 -6.31 29.94
C ILE A 513 16.87 -6.85 29.11
N GLN A 514 17.50 -6.02 28.28
CA GLN A 514 18.68 -6.37 27.50
C GLN A 514 19.84 -6.78 28.40
N ASP A 515 20.07 -6.08 29.50
CA ASP A 515 21.13 -6.42 30.46
C ASP A 515 20.84 -7.79 31.09
N ALA A 516 19.58 -8.06 31.46
CA ALA A 516 19.20 -9.36 32.01
C ALA A 516 19.43 -10.51 31.01
N ILE A 517 19.14 -10.27 29.73
CA ILE A 517 19.44 -11.22 28.64
C ILE A 517 20.95 -11.45 28.54
N GLU A 518 21.76 -10.39 28.54
CA GLU A 518 23.23 -10.50 28.45
C GLU A 518 23.87 -11.26 29.61
N HIS A 519 23.32 -11.12 30.83
CA HIS A 519 23.89 -11.76 32.02
C HIS A 519 23.43 -13.22 32.21
N GLU A 520 22.20 -13.55 31.84
CA GLU A 520 21.60 -14.86 32.14
C GLU A 520 21.73 -15.88 31.00
N PHE A 521 21.79 -15.43 29.73
CA PHE A 521 21.89 -16.33 28.58
C PHE A 521 23.32 -16.83 28.39
N GLN A 522 23.47 -18.08 27.92
CA GLN A 522 24.77 -18.74 27.87
C GLN A 522 25.49 -18.50 26.54
N GLU A 523 24.77 -18.63 25.43
CA GLU A 523 25.37 -18.56 24.09
C GLU A 523 25.21 -17.19 23.48
N LYS A 524 26.28 -16.70 22.83
CA LYS A 524 26.28 -15.36 22.20
C LYS A 524 25.17 -15.21 21.16
N ILE A 525 24.91 -16.27 20.38
CA ILE A 525 23.88 -16.24 19.34
C ILE A 525 22.47 -16.08 19.93
N GLU A 526 22.23 -16.64 21.11
CA GLU A 526 20.96 -16.52 21.82
C GLU A 526 20.74 -15.09 22.32
N ILE A 527 21.79 -14.49 22.90
CA ILE A 527 21.81 -13.09 23.33
C ILE A 527 21.49 -12.18 22.13
N GLU A 528 22.20 -12.35 21.01
CA GLU A 528 22.01 -11.53 19.82
C GLU A 528 20.57 -11.65 19.26
N CYS A 529 20.00 -12.85 19.22
CA CYS A 529 18.62 -13.04 18.75
C CYS A 529 17.60 -12.33 19.63
N PHE A 530 17.70 -12.46 20.96
CA PHE A 530 16.76 -11.81 21.86
C PHE A 530 16.95 -10.30 21.92
N GLN A 531 18.19 -9.81 21.75
CA GLN A 531 18.46 -8.38 21.62
C GLN A 531 17.83 -7.80 20.35
N ASP A 532 17.92 -8.48 19.21
CA ASP A 532 17.24 -8.07 17.97
C ASP A 532 15.72 -7.99 18.18
N MET A 533 15.12 -8.95 18.90
CA MET A 533 13.69 -8.90 19.25
C MET A 533 13.33 -7.71 20.14
N VAL A 534 14.14 -7.40 21.16
CA VAL A 534 13.91 -6.22 22.00
C VAL A 534 14.01 -4.95 21.17
N GLU A 535 15.01 -4.85 20.31
CA GLU A 535 15.20 -3.69 19.45
C GLU A 535 14.05 -3.48 18.48
N TYR A 536 13.59 -4.54 17.81
CA TYR A 536 12.43 -4.51 16.94
C TYR A 536 11.16 -4.08 17.69
N VAL A 537 10.94 -4.60 18.90
CA VAL A 537 9.81 -4.19 19.76
C VAL A 537 9.83 -2.69 20.07
N ARG A 538 11.03 -2.11 20.28
CA ARG A 538 11.18 -0.68 20.60
C ARG A 538 10.96 0.20 19.38
N SER A 539 11.51 -0.17 18.24
CA SER A 539 11.31 0.55 16.98
C SER A 539 11.65 -0.35 15.77
N PRO A 540 10.62 -0.88 15.08
CA PRO A 540 10.82 -1.66 13.86
C PRO A 540 11.62 -0.91 12.79
N SER A 541 11.31 0.37 12.57
CA SER A 541 11.97 1.20 11.55
C SER A 541 13.44 1.45 11.88
N SER A 542 13.78 1.72 13.15
CA SER A 542 15.18 1.84 13.58
C SER A 542 15.93 0.51 13.45
N TYR A 543 15.28 -0.60 13.79
CA TYR A 543 15.88 -1.94 13.63
C TYR A 543 16.25 -2.19 12.17
N HIS A 544 15.29 -2.03 11.24
CA HIS A 544 15.55 -2.22 9.81
C HIS A 544 16.56 -1.22 9.25
N ALA A 545 16.57 0.03 9.73
CA ALA A 545 17.59 1.00 9.33
C ALA A 545 19.02 0.51 9.69
N LYS A 546 19.20 -0.08 10.88
CA LYS A 546 20.48 -0.66 11.28
C LYS A 546 20.83 -1.91 10.48
N ILE A 547 19.85 -2.77 10.19
CA ILE A 547 20.04 -3.93 9.30
C ILE A 547 20.51 -3.50 7.91
N LEU A 548 19.91 -2.46 7.32
CA LEU A 548 20.33 -1.88 6.04
C LEU A 548 21.76 -1.34 6.10
N ARG A 549 22.11 -0.61 7.16
CA ARG A 549 23.47 -0.10 7.36
C ARG A 549 24.49 -1.23 7.44
N GLN A 550 24.22 -2.24 8.28
CA GLN A 550 25.10 -3.40 8.43
C GLN A 550 25.28 -4.15 7.10
N ALA A 551 24.21 -4.28 6.31
CA ALA A 551 24.25 -4.93 5.00
C ALA A 551 25.08 -4.15 3.97
N LEU A 552 25.00 -2.82 3.97
CA LEU A 552 25.79 -1.92 3.11
C LEU A 552 27.28 -1.87 3.50
N ASP A 553 27.58 -1.88 4.80
CA ASP A 553 28.95 -1.80 5.32
C ASP A 553 29.72 -3.14 5.20
N LYS A 554 29.03 -4.25 4.92
CA LYS A 554 29.64 -5.58 4.78
C LYS A 554 30.49 -5.66 3.50
N THR A 555 31.63 -6.36 3.57
CA THR A 555 32.48 -6.64 2.41
C THR A 555 32.61 -8.17 2.22
N PRO A 556 32.05 -8.76 1.15
CA PRO A 556 31.19 -8.13 0.13
C PRO A 556 29.82 -7.70 0.69
N ILE A 557 29.16 -6.78 -0.02
CA ILE A 557 27.83 -6.25 0.33
C ILE A 557 26.81 -7.38 0.49
N ASP A 558 25.97 -7.29 1.51
CA ASP A 558 24.90 -8.26 1.78
C ASP A 558 23.65 -7.96 0.94
N TYR A 559 23.74 -8.20 -0.37
CA TYR A 559 22.63 -7.92 -1.30
C TYR A 559 21.34 -8.66 -0.93
N VAL A 560 21.43 -9.85 -0.34
CA VAL A 560 20.26 -10.63 0.07
C VAL A 560 19.46 -9.86 1.11
N THR A 561 20.12 -9.35 2.16
CA THR A 561 19.49 -8.52 3.19
C THR A 561 18.97 -7.20 2.62
N LEU A 562 19.71 -6.55 1.71
CA LEU A 562 19.25 -5.31 1.07
C LEU A 562 18.00 -5.52 0.22
N ILE A 563 17.97 -6.56 -0.61
CA ILE A 563 16.82 -6.92 -1.44
C ILE A 563 15.60 -7.19 -0.57
N ARG A 564 15.76 -8.03 0.47
CA ARG A 564 14.67 -8.37 1.40
C ARG A 564 14.11 -7.14 2.10
N THR A 565 14.98 -6.23 2.53
CA THR A 565 14.57 -5.07 3.34
C THR A 565 14.05 -3.92 2.46
N ILE A 566 14.66 -3.65 1.30
CA ILE A 566 14.22 -2.55 0.42
C ILE A 566 12.99 -2.98 -0.38
N ILE A 567 13.07 -4.08 -1.14
CA ILE A 567 11.96 -4.51 -2.01
C ILE A 567 10.82 -5.11 -1.16
N GLY A 568 11.14 -5.85 -0.10
CA GLY A 568 10.10 -6.48 0.74
C GLY A 568 9.28 -5.48 1.58
N HIS A 569 9.79 -4.27 1.81
CA HIS A 569 9.11 -3.22 2.58
C HIS A 569 8.60 -2.07 1.68
N GLU A 570 8.80 -2.12 0.36
CA GLU A 570 8.51 -0.99 -0.55
C GLU A 570 7.06 -0.51 -0.47
N ASP A 571 6.10 -1.43 -0.34
CA ASP A 571 4.67 -1.16 -0.26
C ASP A 571 4.15 -1.18 1.20
N LYS A 572 5.05 -1.15 2.21
CA LYS A 572 4.72 -1.25 3.64
C LYS A 572 5.17 -0.03 4.43
N ASP A 573 6.42 -0.04 4.91
CA ASP A 573 6.97 0.89 5.90
C ASP A 573 8.40 1.35 5.54
N LEU A 574 8.79 1.23 4.26
CA LEU A 574 10.10 1.65 3.78
C LEU A 574 10.35 3.14 3.99
N ASP A 575 9.33 3.98 3.89
CA ASP A 575 9.45 5.43 4.11
C ASP A 575 9.82 5.75 5.56
N GLU A 576 9.19 5.10 6.54
CA GLU A 576 9.54 5.22 7.96
C GLU A 576 10.95 4.69 8.22
N ILE A 577 11.35 3.58 7.59
CA ILE A 577 12.71 3.05 7.66
C ILE A 577 13.72 4.08 7.13
N CYS A 578 13.44 4.72 5.99
CA CYS A 578 14.31 5.75 5.42
C CYS A 578 14.42 6.99 6.31
N LEU A 579 13.32 7.39 6.95
CA LEU A 579 13.29 8.48 7.90
C LEU A 579 14.16 8.18 9.13
N GLU A 580 14.00 7.01 9.75
CA GLU A 580 14.82 6.59 10.88
C GLU A 580 16.28 6.41 10.50
N TYR A 581 16.57 5.87 9.32
CA TYR A 581 17.93 5.79 8.78
C TYR A 581 18.60 7.15 8.76
N SER A 582 17.90 8.16 8.21
CA SER A 582 18.40 9.53 8.12
C SER A 582 18.66 10.14 9.50
N LYS A 583 17.79 9.86 10.48
CA LYS A 583 17.97 10.32 11.87
C LYS A 583 19.17 9.66 12.56
N ILE A 584 19.39 8.36 12.35
CA ILE A 584 20.43 7.59 13.04
C ILE A 584 21.82 7.93 12.47
N TYR A 585 21.93 8.10 11.15
CA TYR A 585 23.22 8.19 10.45
C TYR A 585 23.57 9.58 9.93
N ASP A 586 22.68 10.56 10.02
CA ASP A 586 22.86 11.91 9.44
C ASP A 586 23.18 11.85 7.92
N GLU A 587 22.68 10.82 7.25
CA GLU A 587 22.82 10.53 5.81
C GLU A 587 21.53 9.83 5.36
N THR A 588 20.99 10.18 4.19
CA THR A 588 19.81 9.51 3.66
C THR A 588 20.15 8.14 3.06
N LEU A 589 19.22 7.19 3.11
CA LEU A 589 19.46 5.84 2.61
C LEU A 589 19.80 5.82 1.11
N ASP A 590 19.15 6.65 0.30
CA ASP A 590 19.44 6.77 -1.13
C ASP A 590 20.86 7.31 -1.39
N GLN A 591 21.34 8.24 -0.59
CA GLN A 591 22.72 8.73 -0.66
C GLN A 591 23.70 7.59 -0.35
N THR A 592 23.47 6.83 0.73
CA THR A 592 24.33 5.70 1.08
C THR A 592 24.33 4.63 -0.01
N VAL A 593 23.16 4.28 -0.55
CA VAL A 593 23.00 3.31 -1.66
C VAL A 593 23.77 3.77 -2.90
N ARG A 594 23.65 5.05 -3.30
CA ARG A 594 24.39 5.59 -4.44
C ARG A 594 25.90 5.55 -4.24
N ASN A 595 26.36 5.71 -3.00
CA ASN A 595 27.78 5.72 -2.65
C ASN A 595 28.40 4.33 -2.55
N HIS A 596 27.67 3.32 -2.05
CA HIS A 596 28.23 2.02 -1.70
C HIS A 596 27.99 0.93 -2.73
N ILE A 597 26.86 0.96 -3.46
CA ILE A 597 26.54 -0.10 -4.43
C ILE A 597 27.32 0.12 -5.73
N ASP A 598 28.03 -0.89 -6.21
CA ASP A 598 28.79 -0.78 -7.47
C ASP A 598 27.98 -1.19 -8.71
N ILE A 599 27.00 -2.09 -8.55
CA ILE A 599 26.15 -2.59 -9.64
C ILE A 599 25.14 -1.50 -10.00
N GLN A 600 25.32 -0.86 -11.15
CA GLN A 600 24.55 0.34 -11.54
C GLN A 600 23.06 0.07 -11.66
N GLU A 601 22.67 -1.09 -12.17
CA GLU A 601 21.29 -1.49 -12.37
C GLU A 601 20.55 -1.66 -11.03
N ILE A 602 21.22 -2.27 -10.03
CA ILE A 602 20.69 -2.42 -8.67
C ILE A 602 20.66 -1.07 -7.95
N LYS A 603 21.73 -0.28 -8.09
CA LYS A 603 21.77 1.09 -7.56
C LYS A 603 20.61 1.92 -8.07
N ARG A 604 20.36 1.89 -9.39
CA ARG A 604 19.25 2.61 -10.03
C ARG A 604 17.91 2.11 -9.49
N LEU A 605 17.72 0.79 -9.43
CA LEU A 605 16.48 0.19 -8.89
C LEU A 605 16.21 0.62 -7.45
N PHE A 606 17.17 0.44 -6.54
CA PHE A 606 16.99 0.81 -5.14
C PHE A 606 16.79 2.31 -4.97
N THR A 607 17.54 3.14 -5.71
CA THR A 607 17.33 4.59 -5.70
C THR A 607 15.92 4.95 -6.16
N LEU A 608 15.41 4.30 -7.21
CA LEU A 608 14.06 4.53 -7.72
C LEU A 608 13.00 4.20 -6.66
N ILE A 609 13.14 3.02 -6.02
CA ILE A 609 12.23 2.57 -4.95
C ILE A 609 12.28 3.54 -3.77
N ILE A 610 13.48 3.85 -3.24
CA ILE A 610 13.65 4.71 -2.06
C ILE A 610 13.16 6.15 -2.31
N THR A 611 13.41 6.69 -3.50
CA THR A 611 13.07 8.09 -3.80
C THR A 611 11.68 8.26 -4.40
N HIS A 612 10.95 7.17 -4.65
CA HIS A 612 9.71 7.16 -5.43
C HIS A 612 9.89 7.79 -6.83
N GLY A 613 11.08 7.65 -7.41
CA GLY A 613 11.47 8.25 -8.69
C GLY A 613 11.66 9.76 -8.70
N ARG A 614 11.70 10.43 -7.54
CA ARG A 614 11.81 11.91 -7.44
C ARG A 614 13.19 12.48 -7.79
N ASP A 615 14.26 11.68 -7.74
CA ASP A 615 15.65 12.13 -7.87
C ASP A 615 16.48 11.42 -8.95
N VAL A 616 15.82 10.79 -9.94
CA VAL A 616 16.52 10.17 -11.08
C VAL A 616 16.53 11.17 -12.25
N PRO A 617 17.70 11.65 -12.71
CA PRO A 617 17.75 12.60 -13.83
C PRO A 617 17.10 11.97 -15.09
N PRO A 618 16.39 12.76 -15.92
CA PRO A 618 15.69 12.26 -17.12
C PRO A 618 16.58 11.53 -18.13
N THR A 619 17.90 11.69 -18.03
CA THR A 619 18.88 11.01 -18.86
C THR A 619 19.13 9.55 -18.45
N GLU A 620 18.75 9.16 -17.23
CA GLU A 620 18.80 7.78 -16.72
C GLU A 620 17.42 7.10 -16.74
N TYR A 621 16.36 7.90 -16.92
CA TYR A 621 14.99 7.47 -17.20
C TYR A 621 14.74 7.60 -18.71
N ASP A 622 15.18 6.62 -19.51
CA ASP A 622 14.59 6.41 -20.84
C ASP A 622 13.42 5.43 -20.65
N PRO A 623 12.17 5.90 -20.52
CA PRO A 623 11.01 5.02 -20.47
C PRO A 623 10.92 4.39 -21.85
N VAL A 624 11.45 3.17 -21.99
CA VAL A 624 11.68 2.45 -23.25
C VAL A 624 10.75 2.95 -24.33
N GLY A 625 11.24 3.86 -25.19
CA GLY A 625 10.44 4.77 -26.00
C GLY A 625 9.02 4.28 -26.32
N PHE A 626 8.07 4.61 -25.44
CA PHE A 626 6.66 4.23 -25.58
C PHE A 626 6.07 4.74 -26.92
N ASP A 627 6.66 5.80 -27.49
CA ASP A 627 6.23 6.44 -28.74
C ASP A 627 7.06 6.08 -30.00
N GLN A 628 8.28 5.54 -29.89
CA GLN A 628 9.18 5.47 -31.06
C GLN A 628 8.89 4.32 -32.04
N PHE A 629 8.07 3.34 -31.66
CA PHE A 629 7.64 2.27 -32.58
C PHE A 629 6.34 2.59 -33.34
N HIS A 630 5.70 3.74 -33.09
CA HIS A 630 4.42 4.10 -33.70
C HIS A 630 4.51 4.77 -35.09
N THR A 631 5.70 5.12 -35.60
CA THR A 631 5.82 5.94 -36.82
C THR A 631 6.44 5.27 -38.05
N ASN A 632 6.92 4.02 -37.98
CA ASN A 632 7.54 3.36 -39.14
C ASN A 632 6.74 2.17 -39.66
N VAL A 633 5.56 2.47 -40.23
CA VAL A 633 4.98 1.65 -41.31
C VAL A 633 5.07 2.48 -42.59
N PRO A 634 5.96 2.16 -43.54
CA PRO A 634 5.98 2.85 -44.82
C PRO A 634 4.72 2.48 -45.60
N THR A 635 3.83 3.44 -45.77
CA THR A 635 2.70 3.34 -46.69
C THR A 635 3.22 3.37 -48.13
N SER A 636 3.08 2.27 -48.86
CA SER A 636 3.13 2.30 -50.32
C SER A 636 2.15 1.26 -50.89
N PRO A 637 1.27 1.65 -51.83
CA PRO A 637 0.22 0.79 -52.35
C PRO A 637 0.76 -0.03 -53.52
N GLY A 638 0.80 -1.35 -53.37
CA GLY A 638 1.17 -2.29 -54.42
C GLY A 638 0.24 -3.49 -54.40
N ALA A 639 -0.79 -3.46 -55.26
CA ALA A 639 -1.72 -4.56 -55.45
C ALA A 639 -1.01 -5.80 -56.03
N VAL A 640 -1.17 -6.95 -55.38
CA VAL A 640 -1.16 -8.25 -56.06
C VAL A 640 -2.24 -9.13 -55.44
N SER A 641 -3.22 -9.46 -56.26
CA SER A 641 -4.27 -10.43 -56.00
C SER A 641 -3.73 -11.85 -55.99
N THR A 642 -4.04 -12.65 -54.97
CA THR A 642 -4.26 -14.09 -55.14
C THR A 642 -5.34 -14.58 -54.17
N SER A 643 -6.37 -15.18 -54.76
CA SER A 643 -7.43 -15.93 -54.12
C SER A 643 -6.95 -17.31 -53.68
N SER A 644 -7.27 -17.76 -52.46
CA SER A 644 -7.58 -19.17 -52.18
C SER A 644 -8.14 -19.40 -50.77
N SER A 645 -9.37 -19.92 -50.75
CA SER A 645 -9.96 -20.90 -49.83
C SER A 645 -9.79 -20.77 -48.30
N MET A 646 -10.93 -20.59 -47.64
CA MET A 646 -11.19 -21.01 -46.27
C MET A 646 -10.81 -22.48 -46.07
N GLY A 647 -9.95 -22.74 -45.08
CA GLY A 647 -9.65 -24.06 -44.55
C GLY A 647 -9.35 -23.94 -43.06
N SER A 648 -10.11 -24.67 -42.25
CA SER A 648 -10.01 -24.71 -40.79
C SER A 648 -8.62 -25.18 -40.32
N ALA A 649 -7.96 -24.41 -39.46
CA ALA A 649 -6.72 -24.82 -38.80
C ALA A 649 -6.72 -24.43 -37.31
N ASN A 650 -7.63 -25.05 -36.54
CA ASN A 650 -7.68 -24.94 -35.07
C ASN A 650 -6.85 -26.02 -34.35
N GLY A 651 -5.78 -26.53 -34.96
CA GLY A 651 -5.04 -27.69 -34.43
C GLY A 651 -3.52 -27.60 -34.39
N MET A 652 -2.89 -26.50 -34.83
CA MET A 652 -1.44 -26.51 -35.11
C MET A 652 -0.60 -25.44 -34.38
N ARG A 653 -1.19 -24.62 -33.50
CA ARG A 653 -0.43 -23.67 -32.68
C ARG A 653 0.07 -24.21 -31.34
N ARG A 654 -0.61 -25.21 -30.74
CA ARG A 654 -0.25 -25.76 -29.41
C ARG A 654 1.03 -26.61 -29.38
N ASN A 655 1.40 -27.26 -30.49
CA ASN A 655 2.57 -28.17 -30.48
C ASN A 655 3.92 -27.49 -30.73
N ARG A 656 3.95 -26.25 -31.23
CA ARG A 656 5.22 -25.54 -31.50
C ARG A 656 5.79 -24.81 -30.28
N SER A 657 4.98 -24.47 -29.28
CA SER A 657 5.44 -23.84 -28.03
C SER A 657 6.05 -24.87 -27.09
N GLN A 658 5.40 -26.04 -26.92
CA GLN A 658 5.93 -27.12 -26.07
C GLN A 658 7.25 -27.69 -26.61
N GLU A 659 7.37 -27.96 -27.92
CA GLU A 659 8.64 -28.42 -28.51
C GLU A 659 9.76 -27.37 -28.42
N ALA A 660 9.42 -26.08 -28.37
CA ALA A 660 10.39 -25.01 -28.16
C ALA A 660 10.81 -24.94 -26.70
N PHE A 661 9.87 -25.09 -25.76
CA PHE A 661 10.11 -25.19 -24.32
C PHE A 661 10.96 -26.42 -23.97
N ASP A 662 10.65 -27.60 -24.51
CA ASP A 662 11.41 -28.82 -24.29
C ASP A 662 12.82 -28.77 -24.94
N LYS A 663 12.99 -28.02 -26.03
CA LYS A 663 14.32 -27.72 -26.61
C LYS A 663 15.11 -26.75 -25.75
N ILE A 664 14.46 -25.80 -25.08
CA ILE A 664 15.07 -24.88 -24.11
C ILE A 664 15.57 -25.66 -22.88
N CYS A 665 14.72 -26.48 -22.25
CA CYS A 665 15.09 -27.26 -21.06
C CYS A 665 16.22 -28.27 -21.31
N ASN A 666 16.43 -28.70 -22.56
CA ASN A 666 17.50 -29.65 -22.91
C ASN A 666 18.84 -28.99 -23.30
N VAL A 667 18.85 -27.70 -23.68
CA VAL A 667 20.09 -26.99 -24.03
C VAL A 667 20.80 -26.41 -22.80
N PHE A 668 20.06 -26.06 -21.74
CA PHE A 668 20.63 -25.50 -20.50
C PHE A 668 21.04 -26.55 -19.46
N LYS A 669 20.86 -27.85 -19.73
CA LYS A 669 21.35 -28.97 -18.92
C LYS A 669 22.84 -29.29 -19.12
N ILE A 670 23.70 -28.29 -19.37
CA ILE A 670 25.14 -28.52 -19.47
C ILE A 670 25.77 -28.51 -18.08
N THR A 671 25.78 -29.73 -17.50
CA THR A 671 26.70 -30.27 -16.48
C THR A 671 26.92 -29.48 -15.19
N ARG A 672 26.18 -29.86 -14.14
CA ARG A 672 26.70 -29.85 -12.76
C ARG A 672 27.89 -30.82 -12.68
N PRO A 673 29.07 -30.44 -12.15
CA PRO A 673 29.94 -31.41 -11.50
C PRO A 673 29.27 -31.85 -10.19
N HIS A 674 29.32 -33.16 -9.93
CA HIS A 674 28.81 -33.80 -8.71
C HIS A 674 29.42 -33.26 -7.42
#